data_AF-A0A151HFQ7-F1
#
_entry.id   AF-A0A151HFQ7-F1
#
_cell.length_a   1.000
_cell.length_b   1.000
_cell.length_c   1.000
_cell.angle_alpha   90.00
_cell.angle_beta   90.00
_cell.angle_gamma   90.00
#
_symmetry.space_group_name_H-M   'P 1'
#
loop_
_entity.id
_entity.type
_entity.pdbx_description
1 polymer ?
#
loop_
_entity_poly.entity_id
_entity_poly.type
_entity_poly.pdbx_seq_one_letter_code
_entity_poly.pdbx_strand_id
1 'polypeptide(L)'
;MQTLSVVGKLEFDYPRIMLKRALSAILTKLDEFQKMFWILQQQPAYLLKLFGAINRPWQLEAVTELAEKIYYEIEDDRVKHLFAALLRGLAKQEAEKADSLFTCFHAETSALVRLLRSFCLRDLSLLFVAHFLFQTTNPSSLPSMLGTQESVVFSLSPEEVMQRKGISATSSMSRALKDEVRREFHRGLDTMKTFLISGLGRGFASIPLPPVVRAVLQYATQAVYDRGFLVDYEWLKYGMDFCYTLPTVKLLLHALVIPVFQAPNAYANRCGCPSMAPHVVEKFRACGRFLEFCAKPAGTNEGEETMSSALMIRAIGMEVWASIAQAVRFQADFRDTLDVDLTLDLFRAPYDLDDHYVTLRSEMLCTATNLCRKFEPQLNMSAHDPLAALVRRISEGRNPPFDAEQLEHCREEETWHTFRMNHRFLITEKNIVFDPITHAPVPQLFSFRQHAQIKENHRLLSIIIRYTPPETYDPRFVLQEAIRKLPPVLTARDWRKLHSELEALSAHFAACDPPDYDRCKVTEHAARVVDDMVQSNIDQLAVMQWIAEGILDRKQHRSYMRHVLRRQEELCAMKRKYEASMKKRLDDLREAIAALESLEYPGPIQVQAKRMNVQLWFNTIRDKMKNTSKKSKAGSAYCPSATFKYAVLVDREVRSKNFGCSSLFSRKASVLSTSVAETITS
;
A
#
# COMPACT_ATOMS: atom_id res chain seq x y z
N MET A 1 -9.60 -36.34 -18.13
CA MET A 1 -10.56 -36.44 -19.25
C MET A 1 -11.81 -35.68 -18.83
N GLN A 2 -12.09 -34.57 -19.52
CA GLN A 2 -13.28 -33.75 -19.32
C GLN A 2 -14.47 -34.46 -19.95
N THR A 3 -15.52 -34.72 -19.16
CA THR A 3 -16.79 -35.22 -19.65
C THR A 3 -17.55 -34.10 -20.35
N LEU A 4 -17.60 -34.17 -21.68
CA LEU A 4 -18.61 -33.52 -22.51
C LEU A 4 -19.99 -34.08 -22.14
N SER A 5 -20.87 -33.29 -21.52
CA SER A 5 -22.27 -33.67 -21.37
C SER A 5 -23.05 -33.26 -22.63
N VAL A 6 -23.42 -34.28 -23.38
CA VAL A 6 -24.43 -34.23 -24.45
C VAL A 6 -25.78 -33.90 -23.80
N VAL A 7 -26.50 -32.92 -24.36
CA VAL A 7 -27.85 -32.54 -23.94
C VAL A 7 -28.81 -33.71 -24.23
N GLY A 8 -29.04 -34.53 -23.22
CA GLY A 8 -30.08 -35.56 -23.19
C GLY A 8 -31.26 -35.09 -22.34
N LYS A 9 -32.47 -35.16 -22.91
CA LYS A 9 -33.74 -34.88 -22.23
C LYS A 9 -33.85 -35.70 -20.95
N LEU A 10 -33.93 -35.06 -19.78
CA LEU A 10 -34.80 -35.39 -18.64
C LEU A 10 -34.50 -34.50 -17.42
N GLU A 11 -35.59 -34.17 -16.71
CA GLU A 11 -35.72 -33.48 -15.42
C GLU A 11 -35.26 -32.01 -15.33
N PHE A 12 -36.24 -31.11 -15.30
CA PHE A 12 -36.08 -29.68 -15.10
C PHE A 12 -35.69 -29.38 -13.65
N ASP A 13 -34.38 -29.34 -13.40
CA ASP A 13 -33.80 -28.89 -12.14
C ASP A 13 -33.84 -27.34 -12.11
N TYR A 14 -34.95 -26.78 -11.64
CA TYR A 14 -35.22 -25.33 -11.56
C TYR A 14 -34.10 -24.49 -10.87
N PRO A 15 -33.40 -24.98 -9.82
CA PRO A 15 -32.29 -24.23 -9.20
C PRO A 15 -31.13 -23.99 -10.17
N ARG A 16 -30.73 -25.00 -10.95
CA ARG A 16 -29.56 -24.93 -11.85
C ARG A 16 -29.70 -23.91 -12.98
N ILE A 17 -30.93 -23.57 -13.39
CA ILE A 17 -31.21 -22.58 -14.43
C ILE A 17 -31.04 -21.15 -13.90
N MET A 18 -31.48 -20.89 -12.66
CA MET A 18 -31.26 -19.59 -12.00
C MET A 18 -29.77 -19.38 -11.65
N LEU A 19 -29.06 -20.46 -11.30
CA LEU A 19 -27.62 -20.47 -11.02
C LEU A 19 -26.76 -20.23 -12.27
N LYS A 20 -27.10 -20.83 -13.42
CA LYS A 20 -26.48 -20.47 -14.73
C LYS A 20 -26.66 -19.00 -15.11
N ARG A 21 -27.74 -18.35 -14.65
CA ARG A 21 -27.97 -16.91 -14.89
C ARG A 21 -27.04 -16.02 -14.08
N ALA A 22 -26.58 -16.44 -12.89
CA ALA A 22 -25.66 -15.65 -12.07
C ALA A 22 -24.25 -15.55 -12.69
N LEU A 23 -23.69 -16.69 -13.12
CA LEU A 23 -22.45 -16.74 -13.88
C LEU A 23 -22.59 -16.03 -15.24
N SER A 24 -23.72 -16.21 -15.93
CA SER A 24 -24.02 -15.43 -17.15
C SER A 24 -24.06 -13.93 -16.87
N ALA A 25 -24.64 -13.49 -15.75
CA ALA A 25 -24.71 -12.08 -15.39
C ALA A 25 -23.31 -11.50 -15.16
N ILE A 26 -22.42 -12.23 -14.47
CA ILE A 26 -21.02 -11.82 -14.30
C ILE A 26 -20.31 -11.74 -15.65
N LEU A 27 -20.40 -12.79 -16.47
CA LEU A 27 -19.75 -12.86 -17.78
C LEU A 27 -20.23 -11.77 -18.76
N THR A 28 -21.51 -11.38 -18.69
CA THR A 28 -22.06 -10.30 -19.53
C THR A 28 -21.64 -8.90 -19.09
N LYS A 29 -21.07 -8.75 -17.88
CA LYS A 29 -20.74 -7.45 -17.26
C LYS A 29 -19.25 -7.30 -16.94
N LEU A 30 -18.40 -8.14 -17.53
CA LEU A 30 -16.94 -8.12 -17.26
C LEU A 30 -16.32 -6.75 -17.55
N ASP A 31 -16.80 -6.04 -18.57
CA ASP A 31 -16.31 -4.70 -18.91
C ASP A 31 -16.65 -3.66 -17.82
N GLU A 32 -17.85 -3.74 -17.25
CA GLU A 32 -18.25 -2.89 -16.12
C GLU A 32 -17.44 -3.22 -14.86
N PHE A 33 -17.19 -4.50 -14.58
CA PHE A 33 -16.32 -4.91 -13.48
C PHE A 33 -14.89 -4.40 -13.66
N GLN A 34 -14.31 -4.57 -14.85
CA GLN A 34 -12.97 -4.07 -15.16
C GLN A 34 -12.87 -2.56 -14.89
N LYS A 35 -13.86 -1.78 -15.34
CA LYS A 35 -13.91 -0.33 -15.08
C LYS A 35 -14.07 -0.01 -13.59
N MET A 36 -14.90 -0.77 -12.87
CA MET A 36 -15.12 -0.60 -11.43
C MET A 36 -13.82 -0.81 -10.64
N PHE A 37 -13.11 -1.93 -10.88
CA PHE A 37 -11.86 -2.22 -10.17
C PHE A 37 -10.72 -1.30 -10.58
N TRP A 38 -10.70 -0.85 -11.84
CA TRP A 38 -9.78 0.19 -12.25
C TRP A 38 -10.00 1.49 -11.46
N ILE A 39 -11.24 1.94 -11.26
CA ILE A 39 -11.54 3.13 -10.43
C ILE A 39 -11.07 2.91 -8.98
N LEU A 40 -11.37 1.76 -8.39
CA LEU A 40 -10.96 1.44 -7.01
C LEU A 40 -9.43 1.37 -6.84
N GLN A 41 -8.69 1.00 -7.89
CA GLN A 41 -7.24 1.03 -7.90
C GLN A 41 -6.68 2.45 -8.07
N GLN A 42 -7.24 3.23 -8.99
CA GLN A 42 -6.70 4.56 -9.33
C GLN A 42 -7.08 5.64 -8.33
N GLN A 43 -8.20 5.50 -7.62
CA GLN A 43 -8.70 6.45 -6.64
C GLN A 43 -8.81 5.80 -5.25
N PRO A 44 -7.73 5.82 -4.44
CA PRO A 44 -7.70 5.22 -3.11
C PRO A 44 -8.76 5.76 -2.15
N ALA A 45 -9.26 6.97 -2.39
CA ALA A 45 -10.27 7.61 -1.55
C ALA A 45 -11.59 6.80 -1.46
N TYR A 46 -11.95 6.03 -2.50
CA TYR A 46 -13.11 5.15 -2.44
C TYR A 46 -12.92 4.03 -1.42
N LEU A 47 -11.77 3.36 -1.44
CA LEU A 47 -11.47 2.30 -0.48
C LEU A 47 -11.32 2.87 0.94
N LEU A 48 -10.71 4.05 1.08
CA LEU A 48 -10.61 4.75 2.36
C LEU A 48 -12.00 5.05 2.96
N LYS A 49 -12.91 5.61 2.17
CA LYS A 49 -14.30 5.84 2.58
C LYS A 49 -15.04 4.54 2.90
N LEU A 50 -14.78 3.47 2.13
CA LEU A 50 -15.36 2.16 2.37
C LEU A 50 -14.93 1.60 3.73
N PHE A 51 -13.62 1.57 4.01
CA PHE A 51 -13.10 1.20 5.34
C PHE A 51 -13.69 2.07 6.44
N GLY A 52 -13.92 3.35 6.17
CA GLY A 52 -14.56 4.28 7.08
C GLY A 52 -16.02 3.99 7.42
N ALA A 53 -16.76 3.33 6.53
CA ALA A 53 -18.19 3.07 6.62
C ALA A 53 -18.54 1.66 7.14
N ILE A 54 -17.59 0.72 7.03
CA ILE A 54 -17.77 -0.67 7.48
C ILE A 54 -18.02 -0.74 8.98
N ASN A 55 -18.92 -1.64 9.38
CA ASN A 55 -19.31 -1.84 10.77
C ASN A 55 -19.38 -3.32 11.21
N ARG A 56 -18.96 -4.27 10.35
CA ARG A 56 -18.95 -5.69 10.68
C ARG A 56 -17.57 -6.32 10.40
N PRO A 57 -17.10 -7.27 11.23
CA PRO A 57 -15.78 -7.91 11.04
C PRO A 57 -15.58 -8.57 9.67
N TRP A 58 -16.58 -9.28 9.16
CA TRP A 58 -16.50 -9.94 7.84
C TRP A 58 -16.39 -8.94 6.68
N GLN A 59 -16.97 -7.74 6.81
CA GLN A 59 -16.87 -6.71 5.78
C GLN A 59 -15.44 -6.15 5.74
N LEU A 60 -14.85 -5.93 6.92
CA LEU A 60 -13.47 -5.47 7.06
C LEU A 60 -12.52 -6.48 6.41
N GLU A 61 -12.74 -7.77 6.66
CA GLU A 61 -11.98 -8.86 6.03
C GLU A 61 -12.13 -8.83 4.50
N ALA A 62 -13.36 -8.81 3.98
CA ALA A 62 -13.62 -8.80 2.55
C ALA A 62 -12.99 -7.58 1.82
N VAL A 63 -13.06 -6.38 2.42
CA VAL A 63 -12.47 -5.17 1.81
C VAL A 63 -10.95 -5.15 1.95
N THR A 64 -10.40 -5.74 3.02
CA THR A 64 -8.94 -5.94 3.16
C THR A 64 -8.43 -6.86 2.05
N GLU A 65 -9.08 -8.02 1.85
CA GLU A 65 -8.70 -8.97 0.79
C GLU A 65 -8.83 -8.32 -0.59
N LEU A 66 -9.91 -7.56 -0.82
CA LEU A 66 -10.09 -6.82 -2.06
C LEU A 66 -8.94 -5.83 -2.31
N ALA A 67 -8.61 -5.00 -1.33
CA ALA A 67 -7.53 -4.03 -1.46
C ALA A 67 -6.17 -4.73 -1.67
N GLU A 68 -5.92 -5.86 -0.99
CA GLU A 68 -4.72 -6.66 -1.23
C GLU A 68 -4.60 -7.08 -2.70
N LYS A 69 -5.67 -7.58 -3.31
CA LYS A 69 -5.67 -8.05 -4.71
C LYS A 69 -5.61 -6.91 -5.72
N ILE A 70 -6.28 -5.79 -5.46
CA ILE A 70 -6.23 -4.61 -6.32
C ILE A 70 -4.82 -4.00 -6.36
N TYR A 71 -4.12 -3.98 -5.22
CA TYR A 71 -2.74 -3.49 -5.10
C TYR A 71 -1.73 -4.65 -5.05
N TYR A 72 -2.03 -5.77 -5.73
CA TYR A 72 -1.15 -6.94 -5.72
C TYR A 72 0.17 -6.68 -6.45
N GLU A 73 0.11 -6.04 -7.63
CA GLU A 73 1.26 -5.67 -8.46
C GLU A 73 2.03 -4.47 -7.88
N ILE A 74 2.41 -4.52 -6.61
CA ILE A 74 3.15 -3.44 -5.93
C ILE A 74 4.59 -3.25 -6.46
N GLU A 75 5.01 -4.08 -7.41
CA GLU A 75 6.25 -3.89 -8.16
C GLU A 75 6.12 -2.76 -9.18
N ASP A 76 4.89 -2.48 -9.63
CA ASP A 76 4.59 -1.26 -10.37
C ASP A 76 4.66 -0.06 -9.42
N ASP A 77 5.48 0.93 -9.80
CA ASP A 77 5.71 2.12 -8.97
C ASP A 77 4.40 2.87 -8.71
N ARG A 78 3.51 2.99 -9.70
CA ARG A 78 2.24 3.70 -9.56
C ARG A 78 1.32 2.98 -8.58
N VAL A 79 1.10 1.69 -8.75
CA VAL A 79 0.28 0.87 -7.85
C VAL A 79 0.83 0.92 -6.42
N LYS A 80 2.17 0.87 -6.26
CA LYS A 80 2.85 1.02 -4.97
C LYS A 80 2.58 2.35 -4.30
N HIS A 81 2.71 3.46 -5.01
CA HIS A 81 2.48 4.78 -4.43
C HIS A 81 0.99 5.05 -4.19
N LEU A 82 0.08 4.55 -5.01
CA LEU A 82 -1.37 4.60 -4.74
C LEU A 82 -1.74 3.78 -3.50
N PHE A 83 -1.12 2.62 -3.29
CA PHE A 83 -1.27 1.83 -2.07
C PHE A 83 -0.72 2.57 -0.84
N ALA A 84 0.46 3.19 -0.96
CA ALA A 84 1.01 4.02 0.11
C ALA A 84 0.09 5.22 0.46
N ALA A 85 -0.56 5.82 -0.54
CA ALA A 85 -1.56 6.87 -0.32
C ALA A 85 -2.80 6.36 0.43
N LEU A 86 -3.28 5.14 0.13
CA LEU A 86 -4.34 4.48 0.89
C LEU A 86 -3.93 4.30 2.36
N LEU A 87 -2.73 3.76 2.61
CA LEU A 87 -2.23 3.53 3.97
C LEU A 87 -2.03 4.84 4.74
N ARG A 88 -1.54 5.90 4.10
CA ARG A 88 -1.45 7.24 4.68
C ARG A 88 -2.82 7.76 5.10
N GLY A 89 -3.83 7.61 4.24
CA GLY A 89 -5.21 7.99 4.54
C GLY A 89 -5.79 7.18 5.71
N LEU A 90 -5.56 5.87 5.75
CA LEU A 90 -6.02 4.99 6.83
C LEU A 90 -5.36 5.33 8.16
N ALA A 91 -4.05 5.62 8.15
CA ALA A 91 -3.33 6.07 9.34
C ALA A 91 -3.96 7.33 9.96
N LYS A 92 -4.25 8.33 9.12
CA LYS A 92 -4.93 9.56 9.55
C LYS A 92 -6.33 9.27 10.07
N GLN A 93 -7.14 8.54 9.31
CA GLN A 93 -8.53 8.26 9.66
C GLN A 93 -8.67 7.44 10.96
N GLU A 94 -7.81 6.45 11.17
CA GLU A 94 -7.83 5.64 12.40
C GLU A 94 -7.31 6.41 13.61
N ALA A 95 -6.29 7.27 13.45
CA ALA A 95 -5.81 8.14 14.52
C ALA A 95 -6.88 9.17 14.93
N GLU A 96 -7.57 9.78 13.97
CA GLU A 96 -8.67 10.73 14.23
C GLU A 96 -9.82 10.09 15.02
N LYS A 97 -10.15 8.83 14.70
CA LYS A 97 -11.26 8.08 15.33
C LYS A 97 -10.90 7.44 16.67
N ALA A 98 -9.62 7.35 17.03
CA ALA A 98 -9.20 6.67 18.26
C ALA A 98 -9.49 7.53 19.50
N ASP A 99 -9.93 6.89 20.58
CA ASP A 99 -10.23 7.54 21.85
C ASP A 99 -8.96 7.82 22.67
N SER A 100 -7.96 6.94 22.57
CA SER A 100 -6.69 7.00 23.29
C SER A 100 -5.52 6.45 22.46
N LEU A 101 -4.29 6.74 22.89
CA LEU A 101 -3.07 6.16 22.32
C LEU A 101 -3.12 4.63 22.23
N PHE A 102 -3.65 3.97 23.26
CA PHE A 102 -3.71 2.51 23.30
C PHE A 102 -4.72 1.90 22.33
N THR A 103 -5.83 2.59 22.08
CA THR A 103 -6.86 2.15 21.14
C THR A 103 -6.51 2.44 19.69
N CYS A 104 -5.54 3.33 19.44
CA CYS A 104 -5.06 3.65 18.11
C CYS A 104 -4.38 2.42 17.46
N PHE A 105 -4.70 2.16 16.19
CA PHE A 105 -4.23 1.01 15.41
C PHE A 105 -4.45 -0.35 16.10
N HIS A 106 -5.66 -0.56 16.64
CA HIS A 106 -6.00 -1.80 17.34
C HIS A 106 -5.90 -3.05 16.44
N ALA A 107 -5.26 -4.11 16.94
CA ALA A 107 -4.81 -5.25 16.12
C ALA A 107 -5.91 -6.01 15.36
N GLU A 108 -7.12 -6.08 15.93
CA GLU A 108 -8.24 -6.85 15.38
C GLU A 108 -9.12 -6.03 14.44
N THR A 109 -9.25 -4.74 14.70
CA THR A 109 -10.23 -3.84 14.06
C THR A 109 -9.60 -2.86 13.07
N SER A 110 -8.28 -2.64 13.16
CA SER A 110 -7.54 -1.75 12.26
C SER A 110 -7.43 -2.33 10.86
N ALA A 111 -7.90 -1.57 9.87
CA ALA A 111 -7.68 -1.87 8.46
C ALA A 111 -6.21 -1.65 8.09
N LEU A 112 -5.58 -0.61 8.66
CA LEU A 112 -4.17 -0.32 8.46
C LEU A 112 -3.27 -1.49 8.88
N VAL A 113 -3.48 -2.05 10.08
CA VAL A 113 -2.71 -3.20 10.58
C VAL A 113 -2.87 -4.40 9.64
N ARG A 114 -4.10 -4.69 9.19
CA ARG A 114 -4.39 -5.84 8.32
C ARG A 114 -3.72 -5.70 6.95
N LEU A 115 -3.82 -4.53 6.32
CA LEU A 115 -3.19 -4.27 5.02
C LEU A 115 -1.67 -4.24 5.10
N LEU A 116 -1.12 -3.59 6.14
CA LEU A 116 0.32 -3.57 6.36
C LEU A 116 0.84 -4.98 6.66
N ARG A 117 0.10 -5.78 7.44
CA ARG A 117 0.42 -7.19 7.69
C ARG A 117 0.49 -7.99 6.39
N SER A 118 -0.55 -7.91 5.56
CA SER A 118 -0.57 -8.60 4.27
C SER A 118 0.64 -8.19 3.43
N PHE A 119 0.95 -6.89 3.36
CA PHE A 119 2.10 -6.41 2.61
C PHE A 119 3.46 -6.89 3.17
N CYS A 120 3.69 -6.77 4.48
CA CYS A 120 4.92 -7.19 5.14
C CYS A 120 5.18 -8.69 5.01
N LEU A 121 4.13 -9.50 5.01
CA LEU A 121 4.20 -10.95 4.95
C LEU A 121 4.12 -11.51 3.52
N ARG A 122 4.11 -10.67 2.48
CA ARG A 122 4.35 -11.11 1.09
C ARG A 122 5.79 -11.56 0.93
N ASP A 123 6.00 -12.59 0.12
CA ASP A 123 7.32 -13.24 -0.02
C ASP A 123 8.41 -12.22 -0.38
N LEU A 124 8.17 -11.36 -1.37
CA LEU A 124 9.13 -10.33 -1.80
C LEU A 124 9.43 -9.29 -0.72
N SER A 125 8.43 -8.82 0.02
CA SER A 125 8.62 -7.86 1.10
C SER A 125 9.37 -8.49 2.27
N LEU A 126 9.03 -9.74 2.60
CA LEU A 126 9.60 -10.46 3.71
C LEU A 126 11.07 -10.84 3.45
N LEU A 127 11.46 -11.07 2.20
CA LEU A 127 12.85 -11.31 1.81
C LEU A 127 13.80 -10.18 2.23
N PHE A 128 13.35 -8.93 2.29
CA PHE A 128 14.20 -7.79 2.75
C PHE A 128 14.71 -7.98 4.18
N VAL A 129 13.97 -8.69 5.03
CA VAL A 129 14.29 -8.89 6.45
C VAL A 129 14.54 -10.36 6.79
N ALA A 130 14.46 -11.27 5.80
CA ALA A 130 14.54 -12.71 6.02
C ALA A 130 15.89 -13.15 6.61
N HIS A 131 16.99 -12.54 6.17
CA HIS A 131 18.33 -12.82 6.71
C HIS A 131 18.48 -12.53 8.21
N PHE A 132 17.68 -11.60 8.73
CA PHE A 132 17.66 -11.25 10.14
C PHE A 132 16.65 -12.07 10.92
N LEU A 133 15.45 -12.27 10.36
CA LEU A 133 14.36 -12.95 11.06
C LEU A 133 14.50 -14.48 11.06
N PHE A 134 15.09 -15.07 10.01
CA PHE A 134 14.98 -16.52 9.75
C PHE A 134 16.29 -17.29 9.58
N GLN A 135 17.37 -16.64 9.16
CA GLN A 135 18.59 -17.36 8.82
C GLN A 135 19.26 -17.94 10.07
N THR A 136 19.55 -19.24 10.10
CA THR A 136 20.17 -19.89 11.28
C THR A 136 21.70 -19.84 11.28
N THR A 137 22.31 -19.50 10.14
CA THR A 137 23.77 -19.44 9.96
C THR A 137 24.36 -18.06 10.21
N ASN A 138 23.53 -17.01 10.22
CA ASN A 138 24.00 -15.65 10.42
C ASN A 138 24.04 -15.31 11.93
N PRO A 139 25.21 -15.06 12.54
CA PRO A 139 25.32 -14.78 13.97
C PRO A 139 24.52 -13.57 14.45
N SER A 140 24.24 -12.61 13.56
CA SER A 140 23.45 -11.41 13.85
C SER A 140 21.93 -11.60 13.71
N SER A 141 21.48 -12.79 13.31
CA SER A 141 20.07 -13.11 13.14
C SER A 141 19.41 -13.47 14.48
N LEU A 142 18.09 -13.28 14.55
CA LEU A 142 17.30 -13.66 15.71
C LEU A 142 17.37 -15.17 16.03
N PRO A 143 17.28 -16.10 15.06
CA PRO A 143 17.36 -17.53 15.35
C PRO A 143 18.72 -17.94 15.89
N SER A 144 19.82 -17.42 15.34
CA SER A 144 21.16 -17.73 15.85
C SER A 144 21.37 -17.22 17.26
N MET A 145 20.88 -16.02 17.59
CA MET A 145 20.91 -15.49 18.96
C MET A 145 20.18 -16.40 19.95
N LEU A 146 18.97 -16.87 19.58
CA LEU A 146 18.19 -17.80 20.42
C LEU A 146 18.79 -19.21 20.49
N GLY A 147 19.48 -19.65 19.44
CA GLY A 147 20.16 -20.93 19.37
C GLY A 147 21.27 -21.06 20.42
N THR A 148 21.90 -19.95 20.82
CA THR A 148 22.91 -19.96 21.91
C THR A 148 22.30 -20.19 23.30
N GLN A 149 20.98 -20.07 23.45
CA GLN A 149 20.27 -20.09 24.73
C GLN A 149 19.53 -21.40 24.96
N GLU A 150 20.05 -22.54 24.51
CA GLU A 150 19.33 -23.83 24.54
C GLU A 150 18.83 -24.22 25.95
N SER A 151 19.64 -24.00 26.99
CA SER A 151 19.33 -24.35 28.38
C SER A 151 18.30 -23.46 29.08
N VAL A 152 17.87 -22.36 28.46
CA VAL A 152 16.96 -21.38 29.08
C VAL A 152 15.56 -21.55 28.51
N VAL A 153 14.57 -21.66 29.40
CA VAL A 153 13.16 -21.78 29.04
C VAL A 153 12.47 -20.41 29.14
N PHE A 154 11.70 -20.04 28.13
CA PHE A 154 10.88 -18.83 28.15
C PHE A 154 9.45 -19.18 28.55
N SER A 155 8.98 -18.56 29.62
CA SER A 155 7.64 -18.73 30.20
C SER A 155 7.10 -17.38 30.69
N LEU A 156 5.79 -17.21 30.65
CA LEU A 156 5.12 -15.98 31.11
C LEU A 156 4.78 -16.03 32.59
N SER A 157 4.68 -17.22 33.19
CA SER A 157 4.40 -17.35 34.61
C SER A 157 5.18 -18.50 35.25
N PRO A 158 5.39 -18.46 36.58
CA PRO A 158 5.96 -19.58 37.32
C PRO A 158 5.15 -20.88 37.17
N GLU A 159 3.84 -20.77 37.02
CA GLU A 159 2.94 -21.92 36.85
C GLU A 159 3.19 -22.63 35.50
N GLU A 160 3.52 -21.89 34.43
CA GLU A 160 3.92 -22.49 33.15
C GLU A 160 5.22 -23.31 33.28
N VAL A 161 6.18 -22.83 34.10
CA VAL A 161 7.43 -23.57 34.36
C VAL A 161 7.14 -24.87 35.12
N MET A 162 6.23 -24.82 36.10
CA MET A 162 5.79 -26.01 36.84
C MET A 162 5.10 -27.03 35.94
N GLN A 163 4.18 -26.59 35.07
CA GLN A 163 3.48 -27.46 34.13
C GLN A 163 4.45 -28.16 33.18
N ARG A 164 5.45 -27.45 32.64
CA ARG A 164 6.47 -28.06 31.77
C ARG A 164 7.32 -29.10 32.49
N LYS A 165 7.62 -28.91 33.77
CA LYS A 165 8.32 -29.90 34.60
C LYS A 165 7.41 -31.03 35.11
N GLY A 166 6.12 -31.04 34.74
CA GLY A 166 5.16 -32.04 35.22
C GLY A 166 4.86 -31.95 36.73
N ILE A 167 5.11 -30.79 37.34
CA ILE A 167 4.90 -30.56 38.76
C ILE A 167 3.46 -30.10 38.99
N SER A 168 2.66 -30.90 39.67
CA SER A 168 1.31 -30.50 40.09
C SER A 168 1.36 -29.50 41.23
N ALA A 169 0.53 -28.45 41.17
CA ALA A 169 0.41 -27.43 42.20
C ALA A 169 -0.35 -27.97 43.42
N THR A 170 0.30 -28.84 44.20
CA THR A 170 -0.22 -29.29 45.50
C THR A 170 0.32 -28.40 46.63
N SER A 171 -0.47 -28.26 47.69
CA SER A 171 -0.12 -27.50 48.90
C SER A 171 1.15 -28.00 49.61
N SER A 172 1.65 -29.20 49.26
CA SER A 172 2.81 -29.88 49.84
C SER A 172 4.13 -29.70 49.05
N MET A 173 4.25 -28.69 48.19
CA MET A 173 5.53 -28.41 47.51
C MET A 173 6.60 -27.91 48.49
N SER A 174 7.77 -28.56 48.47
CA SER A 174 8.98 -28.11 49.19
C SER A 174 9.36 -26.67 48.82
N ARG A 175 9.77 -25.88 49.82
CA ARG A 175 10.23 -24.49 49.64
C ARG A 175 11.39 -24.39 48.64
N ALA A 176 12.30 -25.36 48.67
CA ALA A 176 13.44 -25.42 47.74
C ALA A 176 13.00 -25.54 46.28
N LEU A 177 11.96 -26.34 46.01
CA LEU A 177 11.42 -26.53 44.66
C LEU A 177 10.70 -25.27 44.16
N LYS A 178 9.95 -24.59 45.04
CA LYS A 178 9.32 -23.29 44.72
C LYS A 178 10.36 -22.22 44.38
N ASP A 179 11.47 -22.17 45.12
CA ASP A 179 12.55 -21.21 44.88
C ASP A 179 13.36 -21.56 43.62
N GLU A 180 13.49 -22.83 43.26
CA GLU A 180 14.07 -23.26 41.97
C GLU A 180 13.20 -22.81 40.79
N VAL A 181 11.90 -23.09 40.81
CA VAL A 181 10.95 -22.68 39.77
C VAL A 181 10.97 -21.15 39.57
N ARG A 182 10.97 -20.39 40.68
CA ARG A 182 11.06 -18.93 40.61
C ARG A 182 12.37 -18.48 39.99
N ARG A 183 13.52 -19.04 40.39
CA ARG A 183 14.82 -18.68 39.80
C ARG A 183 14.88 -18.96 38.31
N GLU A 184 14.34 -20.09 37.87
CA GLU A 184 14.29 -20.44 36.45
C GLU A 184 13.38 -19.50 35.66
N PHE A 185 12.20 -19.17 36.20
CA PHE A 185 11.29 -18.19 35.62
C PHE A 185 11.97 -16.82 35.44
N HIS A 186 12.60 -16.28 36.49
CA HIS A 186 13.28 -14.98 36.41
C HIS A 186 14.44 -15.02 35.41
N ARG A 187 15.25 -16.09 35.40
CA ARG A 187 16.33 -16.26 34.42
C ARG A 187 15.80 -16.29 32.98
N GLY A 188 14.70 -16.99 32.74
CA GLY A 188 14.03 -17.04 31.44
C GLY A 188 13.52 -15.67 31.00
N LEU A 189 12.85 -14.96 31.92
CA LEU A 189 12.28 -13.64 31.68
C LEU A 189 13.35 -12.57 31.41
N ASP A 190 14.44 -12.56 32.17
CA ASP A 190 15.58 -11.65 31.96
C ASP A 190 16.30 -11.93 30.62
N THR A 191 16.43 -13.20 30.25
CA THR A 191 17.02 -13.59 28.97
C THR A 191 16.11 -13.17 27.81
N MET A 192 14.80 -13.38 27.95
CA MET A 192 13.79 -12.93 26.97
C MET A 192 13.80 -11.40 26.82
N LYS A 193 13.81 -10.66 27.94
CA LYS A 193 13.96 -9.19 27.96
C LYS A 193 15.20 -8.75 27.21
N THR A 194 16.35 -9.36 27.51
CA THR A 194 17.63 -9.04 26.86
C THR A 194 17.57 -9.32 25.36
N PHE A 195 16.97 -10.43 24.94
CA PHE A 195 16.76 -10.77 23.54
C PHE A 195 15.85 -9.78 22.81
N LEU A 196 14.73 -9.38 23.42
CA LEU A 196 13.78 -8.43 22.82
C LEU A 196 14.36 -7.01 22.72
N ILE A 197 15.13 -6.56 23.71
CA ILE A 197 15.78 -5.24 23.68
C ILE A 197 16.98 -5.24 22.72
N SER A 198 17.95 -6.14 22.95
CA SER A 198 19.23 -6.12 22.25
C SER A 198 19.20 -6.83 20.90
N GLY A 199 18.41 -7.90 20.76
CA GLY A 199 18.24 -8.61 19.50
C GLY A 199 17.21 -7.93 18.60
N LEU A 200 15.95 -7.89 19.04
CA LEU A 200 14.85 -7.34 18.23
C LEU A 200 14.93 -5.81 18.09
N GLY A 201 14.98 -5.09 19.22
CA GLY A 201 15.01 -3.62 19.24
C GLY A 201 16.20 -3.07 18.47
N ARG A 202 17.43 -3.38 18.88
CA ARG A 202 18.64 -2.87 18.19
C ARG A 202 18.79 -3.45 16.77
N GLY A 203 18.39 -4.69 16.52
CA GLY A 203 18.48 -5.30 15.20
C GLY A 203 17.57 -4.61 14.17
N PHE A 204 16.36 -4.20 14.56
CA PHE A 204 15.53 -3.37 13.68
C PHE A 204 16.07 -1.96 13.49
N ALA A 205 16.94 -1.45 14.35
CA ALA A 205 17.63 -0.18 14.09
C ALA A 205 18.79 -0.35 13.09
N SER A 206 19.34 -1.55 12.91
CA SER A 206 20.47 -1.79 11.99
C SER A 206 20.06 -2.24 10.59
N ILE A 207 18.83 -2.70 10.39
CA ILE A 207 18.37 -3.27 9.13
C ILE A 207 17.22 -2.43 8.55
N PRO A 208 17.39 -1.82 7.37
CA PRO A 208 16.34 -1.00 6.79
C PRO A 208 15.13 -1.85 6.40
N LEU A 209 13.96 -1.48 6.90
CA LEU A 209 12.70 -2.06 6.45
C LEU A 209 12.39 -1.64 4.99
N PRO A 210 11.52 -2.37 4.27
CA PRO A 210 11.09 -1.96 2.95
C PRO A 210 10.59 -0.50 2.93
N PRO A 211 10.89 0.31 1.89
CA PRO A 211 10.57 1.74 1.88
C PRO A 211 9.10 2.08 2.16
N VAL A 212 8.17 1.27 1.64
CA VAL A 212 6.73 1.44 1.90
C VAL A 212 6.40 1.23 3.38
N VAL A 213 7.01 0.25 4.04
CA VAL A 213 6.83 0.03 5.49
C VAL A 213 7.35 1.25 6.27
N ARG A 214 8.54 1.75 5.92
CA ARG A 214 9.12 2.94 6.55
C ARG A 214 8.24 4.17 6.41
N ALA A 215 7.72 4.41 5.20
CA ALA A 215 6.79 5.49 4.93
C ALA A 215 5.49 5.35 5.75
N VAL A 216 4.93 4.14 5.86
CA VAL A 216 3.71 3.89 6.66
C VAL A 216 3.96 4.13 8.15
N LEU A 217 5.12 3.72 8.67
CA LEU A 217 5.50 4.01 10.07
C LEU A 217 5.64 5.52 10.30
N GLN A 218 6.18 6.26 9.33
CA GLN A 218 6.22 7.71 9.37
C GLN A 218 4.80 8.32 9.35
N TYR A 219 3.93 7.88 8.44
CA TYR A 219 2.54 8.38 8.35
C TYR A 219 1.74 8.11 9.61
N ALA A 220 1.85 6.90 10.16
CA ALA A 220 1.21 6.51 11.41
C ALA A 220 1.70 7.38 12.58
N THR A 221 3.01 7.61 12.67
CA THR A 221 3.60 8.44 13.74
C THR A 221 3.13 9.89 13.61
N GLN A 222 3.20 10.47 12.40
CA GLN A 222 2.74 11.83 12.14
C GLN A 222 1.25 12.00 12.45
N ALA A 223 0.40 11.05 12.03
CA ALA A 223 -1.04 11.09 12.32
C ALA A 223 -1.35 11.08 13.82
N VAL A 224 -0.57 10.33 14.62
CA VAL A 224 -0.71 10.31 16.08
C VAL A 224 -0.26 11.65 16.69
N TYR A 225 0.81 12.25 16.19
CA TYR A 225 1.27 13.59 16.61
C TYR A 225 0.23 14.66 16.29
N ASP A 226 -0.29 14.69 15.05
CA ASP A 226 -1.29 15.66 14.61
C ASP A 226 -2.59 15.57 15.42
N ARG A 227 -2.95 14.36 15.85
CA ARG A 227 -4.14 14.13 16.70
C ARG A 227 -3.99 14.68 18.12
N GLY A 228 -2.77 14.82 18.63
CA GLY A 228 -2.50 15.44 19.94
C GLY A 228 -3.18 14.73 21.13
N PHE A 229 -2.96 13.42 21.29
CA PHE A 229 -3.55 12.66 22.41
C PHE A 229 -3.08 13.16 23.78
N LEU A 230 -3.95 13.09 24.77
CA LEU A 230 -3.56 13.26 26.16
C LEU A 230 -2.67 12.08 26.59
N VAL A 231 -1.57 12.39 27.27
CA VAL A 231 -0.58 11.41 27.73
C VAL A 231 -0.61 11.34 29.26
N ASP A 232 -0.70 10.13 29.79
CA ASP A 232 -0.67 9.89 31.23
C ASP A 232 0.65 10.33 31.86
N TYR A 233 0.59 10.92 33.05
CA TYR A 233 1.77 11.46 33.75
C TYR A 233 2.86 10.40 33.98
N GLU A 234 2.47 9.16 34.28
CA GLU A 234 3.39 8.05 34.50
C GLU A 234 4.21 7.69 33.25
N TRP A 235 3.71 8.04 32.06
CA TRP A 235 4.32 7.74 30.78
C TRP A 235 5.29 8.84 30.34
N LEU A 236 5.06 10.07 30.79
CA LEU A 236 5.91 11.23 30.48
C LEU A 236 7.36 11.03 30.93
N LYS A 237 7.63 10.16 31.92
CA LYS A 237 9.01 9.80 32.32
C LYS A 237 9.84 9.17 31.20
N TYR A 238 9.20 8.60 30.18
CA TYR A 238 9.86 8.04 29.00
C TYR A 238 9.99 9.05 27.85
N GLY A 239 9.45 10.26 28.01
CA GLY A 239 9.43 11.33 27.01
C GLY A 239 8.17 11.31 26.14
N MET A 240 7.74 12.50 25.70
CA MET A 240 6.58 12.67 24.82
C MET A 240 6.75 11.90 23.51
N ASP A 241 7.93 11.96 22.89
CA ASP A 241 8.16 11.29 21.61
C ASP A 241 7.99 9.78 21.69
N PHE A 242 8.38 9.17 22.81
CA PHE A 242 8.13 7.75 23.03
C PHE A 242 6.63 7.44 23.07
N CYS A 243 5.86 8.23 23.82
CA CYS A 243 4.43 8.02 24.00
C CYS A 243 3.67 8.10 22.67
N TYR A 244 4.02 9.08 21.83
CA TYR A 244 3.41 9.26 20.51
C TYR A 244 3.87 8.21 19.48
N THR A 245 5.04 7.57 19.69
CA THR A 245 5.49 6.46 18.85
C THR A 245 4.82 5.13 19.23
N LEU A 246 4.24 5.01 20.42
CA LEU A 246 3.70 3.75 20.94
C LEU A 246 2.67 3.08 20.02
N PRO A 247 1.68 3.79 19.45
CA PRO A 247 0.73 3.16 18.53
C PRO A 247 1.43 2.60 17.29
N THR A 248 2.45 3.29 16.79
CA THR A 248 3.28 2.85 15.65
C THR A 248 4.12 1.61 16.01
N VAL A 249 4.60 1.50 17.26
CA VAL A 249 5.24 0.26 17.75
C VAL A 249 4.26 -0.91 17.68
N LYS A 250 3.04 -0.73 18.20
CA LYS A 250 1.99 -1.76 18.11
C LYS A 250 1.68 -2.13 16.67
N LEU A 251 1.58 -1.14 15.78
CA LEU A 251 1.38 -1.35 14.34
C LEU A 251 2.47 -2.27 13.75
N LEU A 252 3.76 -1.97 13.97
CA LEU A 252 4.85 -2.82 13.47
C LEU A 252 4.84 -4.23 14.08
N LEU A 253 4.60 -4.31 15.40
CA LEU A 253 4.55 -5.59 16.10
C LEU A 253 3.44 -6.50 15.55
N HIS A 254 2.23 -5.99 15.39
CA HIS A 254 1.10 -6.76 14.88
C HIS A 254 1.13 -6.98 13.36
N ALA A 255 1.82 -6.13 12.60
CA ALA A 255 1.94 -6.29 11.16
C ALA A 255 3.04 -7.28 10.75
N LEU A 256 4.18 -7.30 11.46
CA LEU A 256 5.34 -8.11 11.07
C LEU A 256 5.79 -9.09 12.17
N VAL A 257 6.10 -8.59 13.35
CA VAL A 257 6.86 -9.37 14.36
C VAL A 257 6.04 -10.52 14.96
N ILE A 258 4.85 -10.23 15.48
CA ILE A 258 4.00 -11.21 16.17
C ILE A 258 3.59 -12.35 15.20
N PRO A 259 3.08 -12.08 13.98
CA PRO A 259 2.76 -13.15 13.03
C PRO A 259 3.96 -14.06 12.72
N VAL A 260 5.14 -13.47 12.54
CA VAL A 260 6.38 -14.22 12.29
C VAL A 260 6.76 -15.06 13.51
N PHE A 261 6.63 -14.54 14.72
CA PHE A 261 6.97 -15.24 15.96
C PHE A 261 6.00 -16.38 16.29
N GLN A 262 4.73 -16.26 15.89
CA GLN A 262 3.73 -17.31 16.07
C GLN A 262 3.99 -18.52 15.14
N ALA A 263 4.44 -18.27 13.90
CA ALA A 263 4.68 -19.32 12.90
C ALA A 263 6.05 -19.19 12.17
N PRO A 264 7.19 -19.21 12.90
CA PRO A 264 8.50 -18.84 12.33
C PRO A 264 8.95 -19.76 11.20
N ASN A 265 8.77 -21.08 11.32
CA ASN A 265 9.15 -22.03 10.28
C ASN A 265 8.26 -21.94 9.03
N ALA A 266 6.98 -21.56 9.16
CA ALA A 266 6.10 -21.38 8.01
C ALA A 266 6.60 -20.24 7.11
N TYR A 267 7.01 -19.12 7.72
CA TYR A 267 7.55 -17.97 7.00
C TYR A 267 9.01 -18.18 6.56
N ALA A 268 9.84 -18.84 7.37
CA ALA A 268 11.20 -19.20 6.98
C ALA A 268 11.21 -20.05 5.69
N ASN A 269 10.35 -21.06 5.62
CA ASN A 269 10.24 -21.94 4.46
C ASN A 269 9.77 -21.18 3.20
N ARG A 270 8.84 -20.21 3.33
CA ARG A 270 8.41 -19.34 2.22
C ARG A 270 9.54 -18.47 1.68
N CYS A 271 10.46 -18.05 2.54
CA CYS A 271 11.65 -17.27 2.17
C CYS A 271 12.84 -18.16 1.73
N GLY A 272 12.68 -19.49 1.65
CA GLY A 272 13.77 -20.41 1.31
C GLY A 272 14.85 -20.54 2.39
N CYS A 273 14.57 -20.17 3.64
CA CYS A 273 15.47 -20.34 4.78
C CYS A 273 15.30 -21.74 5.42
N PRO A 274 16.36 -22.31 6.02
CA PRO A 274 16.27 -23.59 6.72
C PRO A 274 15.32 -23.49 7.92
N SER A 275 14.60 -24.58 8.20
CA SER A 275 13.75 -24.68 9.39
C SER A 275 14.59 -24.58 10.67
N MET A 276 14.07 -23.86 11.66
CA MET A 276 14.71 -23.65 12.95
C MET A 276 14.52 -24.85 13.87
N ALA A 277 15.45 -25.05 14.81
CA ALA A 277 15.35 -26.08 15.83
C ALA A 277 14.10 -25.86 16.72
N PRO A 278 13.48 -26.94 17.27
CA PRO A 278 12.26 -26.84 18.06
C PRO A 278 12.35 -25.86 19.24
N HIS A 279 13.47 -25.87 19.96
CA HIS A 279 13.67 -24.96 21.10
C HIS A 279 13.71 -23.48 20.70
N VAL A 280 14.15 -23.16 19.47
CA VAL A 280 14.17 -21.78 18.95
C VAL A 280 12.74 -21.35 18.59
N VAL A 281 11.98 -22.24 17.95
CA VAL A 281 10.57 -22.02 17.60
C VAL A 281 9.72 -21.77 18.85
N GLU A 282 9.93 -22.55 19.91
CA GLU A 282 9.24 -22.36 21.19
C GLU A 282 9.55 -21.01 21.83
N LYS A 283 10.81 -20.57 21.80
CA LYS A 283 11.22 -19.25 22.29
C LYS A 283 10.61 -18.12 21.48
N PHE A 284 10.58 -18.22 20.15
CA PHE A 284 9.87 -17.25 19.30
C PHE A 284 8.39 -17.15 19.68
N ARG A 285 7.71 -18.28 19.83
CA ARG A 285 6.28 -18.30 20.23
C ARG A 285 6.08 -17.68 21.61
N ALA A 286 6.95 -17.97 22.57
CA ALA A 286 6.90 -17.36 23.90
C ALA A 286 7.08 -15.83 23.83
N CYS A 287 8.05 -15.34 23.05
CA CYS A 287 8.22 -13.91 22.78
C CYS A 287 6.99 -13.30 22.08
N GLY A 288 6.37 -14.02 21.14
CA GLY A 288 5.14 -13.59 20.47
C GLY A 288 3.98 -13.41 21.45
N ARG A 289 3.76 -14.39 22.35
CA ARG A 289 2.75 -14.30 23.41
C ARG A 289 3.05 -13.17 24.40
N PHE A 290 4.31 -12.97 24.77
CA PHE A 290 4.73 -11.85 25.61
C PHE A 290 4.34 -10.50 24.98
N LEU A 291 4.71 -10.29 23.72
CA LEU A 291 4.45 -9.04 23.01
C LEU A 291 2.94 -8.79 22.82
N GLU A 292 2.17 -9.84 22.54
CA GLU A 292 0.72 -9.79 22.41
C GLU A 292 0.03 -9.46 23.74
N PHE A 293 0.47 -10.09 24.84
CA PHE A 293 0.00 -9.77 26.19
C PHE A 293 0.23 -8.30 26.53
N CYS A 294 1.43 -7.77 26.24
CA CYS A 294 1.74 -6.37 26.49
C CYS A 294 0.91 -5.40 25.63
N ALA A 295 0.57 -5.75 24.37
CA ALA A 295 -0.11 -4.87 23.42
C ALA A 295 -1.58 -4.57 23.76
N LYS A 296 -2.23 -5.46 24.51
CA LYS A 296 -3.60 -5.29 25.02
C LYS A 296 -3.62 -4.40 26.26
N PRO A 297 -4.65 -3.57 26.51
CA PRO A 297 -4.73 -2.78 27.73
C PRO A 297 -4.68 -3.64 29.01
N ALA A 298 -4.24 -3.06 30.13
CA ALA A 298 -4.20 -3.76 31.42
C ALA A 298 -5.61 -4.25 31.83
N GLY A 299 -5.69 -5.50 32.30
CA GLY A 299 -6.96 -6.11 32.73
C GLY A 299 -7.85 -6.62 31.60
N THR A 300 -7.40 -6.56 30.34
CA THR A 300 -8.16 -7.09 29.20
C THR A 300 -7.68 -8.46 28.73
N ASN A 301 -6.53 -8.93 29.22
CA ASN A 301 -6.07 -10.28 28.91
C ASN A 301 -6.80 -11.30 29.77
N GLU A 302 -7.28 -12.37 29.15
CA GLU A 302 -7.89 -13.50 29.85
C GLU A 302 -6.90 -14.10 30.86
N GLY A 303 -7.33 -14.23 32.12
CA GLY A 303 -6.50 -14.80 33.19
C GLY A 303 -5.42 -13.86 33.76
N GLU A 304 -5.34 -12.60 33.33
CA GLU A 304 -4.35 -11.63 33.84
C GLU A 304 -4.51 -11.36 35.35
N GLU A 305 -5.74 -11.28 35.85
CA GLU A 305 -6.03 -11.09 37.28
C GLU A 305 -5.49 -12.21 38.16
N THR A 306 -5.44 -13.44 37.62
CA THR A 306 -4.95 -14.63 38.32
C THR A 306 -3.45 -14.86 38.14
N MET A 307 -2.80 -14.11 37.25
CA MET A 307 -1.39 -14.31 36.92
C MET A 307 -0.49 -13.55 37.89
N SER A 308 0.22 -14.29 38.74
CA SER A 308 1.12 -13.73 39.76
C SER A 308 2.23 -12.83 39.19
N SER A 309 2.63 -13.04 37.93
CA SER A 309 3.67 -12.30 37.22
C SER A 309 3.16 -11.13 36.36
N ALA A 310 1.85 -10.87 36.27
CA ALA A 310 1.28 -9.92 35.31
C ALA A 310 1.91 -8.51 35.41
N LEU A 311 1.98 -7.94 36.61
CA LEU A 311 2.57 -6.61 36.84
C LEU A 311 4.04 -6.54 36.41
N MET A 312 4.81 -7.60 36.67
CA MET A 312 6.23 -7.68 36.28
C MET A 312 6.38 -7.75 34.75
N ILE A 313 5.56 -8.57 34.08
CA ILE A 313 5.54 -8.67 32.62
C ILE A 313 5.21 -7.32 31.98
N ARG A 314 4.21 -6.61 32.52
CA ARG A 314 3.84 -5.26 32.05
C ARG A 314 4.99 -4.27 32.18
N ALA A 315 5.69 -4.26 33.32
CA ALA A 315 6.83 -3.40 33.55
C ALA A 315 7.98 -3.68 32.55
N ILE A 316 8.29 -4.95 32.30
CA ILE A 316 9.29 -5.35 31.30
C ILE A 316 8.82 -4.99 29.88
N GLY A 317 7.52 -5.15 29.60
CA GLY A 317 6.91 -4.78 28.33
C GLY A 317 7.17 -3.32 27.98
N MET A 318 7.07 -2.42 28.96
CA MET A 318 7.36 -0.99 28.77
C MET A 318 8.83 -0.75 28.39
N GLU A 319 9.78 -1.44 29.01
CA GLU A 319 11.19 -1.34 28.65
C GLU A 319 11.47 -1.87 27.23
N VAL A 320 10.84 -3.00 26.87
CA VAL A 320 10.93 -3.59 25.52
C VAL A 320 10.36 -2.62 24.49
N TRP A 321 9.20 -2.03 24.75
CA TRP A 321 8.58 -1.03 23.88
C TRP A 321 9.43 0.23 23.73
N ALA A 322 10.06 0.71 24.81
CA ALA A 322 10.98 1.84 24.72
C ALA A 322 12.15 1.57 23.76
N SER A 323 12.70 0.36 23.78
CA SER A 323 13.74 -0.05 22.84
C SER A 323 13.22 -0.16 21.40
N ILE A 324 12.05 -0.77 21.20
CA ILE A 324 11.46 -0.91 19.86
C ILE A 324 11.02 0.45 19.30
N ALA A 325 10.54 1.37 20.14
CA ALA A 325 10.18 2.73 19.73
C ALA A 325 11.39 3.51 19.21
N GLN A 326 12.60 3.29 19.75
CA GLN A 326 13.82 3.85 19.17
C GLN A 326 14.06 3.33 17.76
N ALA A 327 13.92 2.03 17.53
CA ALA A 327 14.05 1.44 16.21
C ALA A 327 12.96 1.91 15.24
N VAL A 328 11.70 1.98 15.68
CA VAL A 328 10.59 2.50 14.87
C VAL A 328 10.84 3.94 14.46
N ARG A 329 11.30 4.80 15.37
CA ARG A 329 11.67 6.19 15.03
C ARG A 329 12.80 6.25 14.01
N PHE A 330 13.84 5.43 14.16
CA PHE A 330 14.91 5.35 13.17
C PHE A 330 14.40 4.89 11.79
N GLN A 331 13.49 3.92 11.76
CA GLN A 331 12.89 3.45 10.51
C GLN A 331 11.95 4.48 9.89
N ALA A 332 11.19 5.21 10.72
CA ALA A 332 10.27 6.27 10.34
C ALA A 332 10.97 7.59 9.98
N ASP A 333 12.25 7.75 10.32
CA ASP A 333 13.10 8.84 9.81
C ASP A 333 13.44 8.57 8.34
N PHE A 334 12.41 8.76 7.53
CA PHE A 334 12.42 8.63 6.10
C PHE A 334 11.92 9.95 5.52
N ARG A 335 12.44 10.35 4.36
CA ARG A 335 11.94 11.54 3.70
C ARG A 335 10.69 11.16 2.91
N ASP A 336 9.53 11.65 3.32
CA ASP A 336 8.32 11.46 2.54
C ASP A 336 8.45 12.16 1.16
N THR A 337 8.42 11.36 0.11
CA THR A 337 8.42 11.80 -1.29
C THR A 337 7.15 11.38 -2.01
N LEU A 338 6.17 10.81 -1.32
CA LEU A 338 5.00 10.18 -1.94
C LEU A 338 4.27 11.11 -2.91
N ASP A 339 4.05 12.36 -2.53
CA ASP A 339 3.38 13.34 -3.40
C ASP A 339 4.20 13.65 -4.67
N VAL A 340 5.53 13.65 -4.57
CA VAL A 340 6.45 13.77 -5.72
C VAL A 340 6.37 12.51 -6.58
N ASP A 341 6.42 11.34 -5.96
CA ASP A 341 6.41 10.04 -6.64
C ASP A 341 5.09 9.83 -7.40
N LEU A 342 3.95 10.08 -6.77
CA LEU A 342 2.63 10.07 -7.42
C LEU A 342 2.57 11.02 -8.63
N THR A 343 3.15 12.22 -8.49
CA THR A 343 3.25 13.18 -9.60
C THR A 343 4.07 12.61 -10.76
N LEU A 344 5.20 11.97 -10.48
CA LEU A 344 6.09 11.42 -11.50
C LEU A 344 5.52 10.16 -12.15
N ASP A 345 4.86 9.30 -11.38
CA ASP A 345 4.20 8.10 -11.89
C ASP A 345 3.12 8.44 -12.90
N LEU A 346 2.39 9.53 -12.66
CA LEU A 346 1.44 10.06 -13.60
C LEU A 346 2.13 10.40 -14.94
N PHE A 347 3.27 11.08 -14.91
CA PHE A 347 4.05 11.37 -16.14
C PHE A 347 4.70 10.14 -16.77
N ARG A 348 5.02 9.11 -15.97
CA ARG A 348 5.63 7.86 -16.44
C ARG A 348 4.63 6.92 -17.10
N ALA A 349 3.38 6.89 -16.61
CA ALA A 349 2.37 5.94 -17.03
C ALA A 349 2.17 5.83 -18.56
N PRO A 350 2.16 6.92 -19.36
CA PRO A 350 2.03 6.80 -20.82
C PRO A 350 3.21 6.09 -21.51
N TYR A 351 4.39 6.13 -20.89
CA TYR A 351 5.62 5.54 -21.42
C TYR A 351 5.82 4.07 -21.02
N ASP A 352 5.02 3.58 -20.08
CA ASP A 352 5.14 2.21 -19.59
C ASP A 352 4.47 1.21 -20.53
N LEU A 353 5.26 0.40 -21.24
CA LEU A 353 4.80 -0.56 -22.25
C LEU A 353 4.33 -1.89 -21.68
N ASP A 354 4.48 -2.10 -20.38
CA ASP A 354 4.08 -3.34 -19.73
C ASP A 354 2.56 -3.34 -19.47
N ASP A 355 1.99 -4.55 -19.39
CA ASP A 355 0.58 -4.74 -19.10
C ASP A 355 0.39 -5.08 -17.63
N HIS A 356 -0.54 -4.38 -16.99
CA HIS A 356 -0.89 -4.58 -15.59
C HIS A 356 -2.21 -5.30 -15.45
N TYR A 357 -2.28 -6.23 -14.51
CA TYR A 357 -3.43 -7.08 -14.32
C TYR A 357 -3.92 -7.08 -12.88
N VAL A 358 -5.24 -7.11 -12.72
CA VAL A 358 -5.90 -7.39 -11.45
C VAL A 358 -6.66 -8.69 -11.60
N THR A 359 -6.34 -9.67 -10.76
CA THR A 359 -6.96 -10.99 -10.78
C THR A 359 -7.77 -11.19 -9.50
N LEU A 360 -9.06 -11.49 -9.65
CA LEU A 360 -10.05 -11.55 -8.57
C LEU A 360 -10.95 -12.77 -8.74
N ARG A 361 -11.38 -13.35 -7.62
CA ARG A 361 -12.40 -14.42 -7.61
C ARG A 361 -13.79 -13.85 -7.87
N SER A 362 -14.66 -14.64 -8.49
CA SER A 362 -16.06 -14.28 -8.77
C SER A 362 -16.80 -13.77 -7.53
N GLU A 363 -16.60 -14.47 -6.40
CA GLU A 363 -17.15 -14.07 -5.11
C GLU A 363 -16.72 -12.66 -4.70
N MET A 364 -15.44 -12.30 -4.90
CA MET A 364 -14.93 -10.97 -4.57
C MET A 364 -15.57 -9.91 -5.47
N LEU A 365 -15.84 -10.21 -6.74
CA LEU A 365 -16.53 -9.28 -7.64
C LEU A 365 -17.92 -8.94 -7.12
N CYS A 366 -18.68 -9.98 -6.77
CA CYS A 366 -20.04 -9.86 -6.23
C CYS A 366 -20.04 -9.16 -4.86
N THR A 367 -19.15 -9.56 -3.96
CA THR A 367 -19.03 -9.00 -2.61
C THR A 367 -18.64 -7.52 -2.66
N ALA A 368 -17.64 -7.15 -3.47
CA ALA A 368 -17.24 -5.77 -3.65
C ALA A 368 -18.40 -4.90 -4.18
N THR A 369 -19.16 -5.41 -5.15
CA THR A 369 -20.32 -4.70 -5.72
C THR A 369 -21.43 -4.52 -4.69
N ASN A 370 -21.72 -5.57 -3.91
CA ASN A 370 -22.70 -5.51 -2.83
C ASN A 370 -22.31 -4.48 -1.76
N LEU A 371 -21.04 -4.44 -1.36
CA LEU A 371 -20.53 -3.46 -0.40
C LEU A 371 -20.56 -2.04 -0.96
N CYS A 372 -20.14 -1.84 -2.21
CA CYS A 372 -20.21 -0.54 -2.86
C CYS A 372 -21.65 -0.04 -3.00
N ARG A 373 -22.61 -0.93 -3.29
CA ARG A 373 -24.03 -0.59 -3.34
C ARG A 373 -24.60 -0.25 -1.96
N LYS A 374 -24.23 -1.03 -0.94
CA LYS A 374 -24.70 -0.83 0.43
C LYS A 374 -24.23 0.50 1.02
N PHE A 375 -22.97 0.86 0.79
CA PHE A 375 -22.35 2.07 1.32
C PHE A 375 -22.25 3.21 0.29
N GLU A 376 -23.04 3.14 -0.79
CA GLU A 376 -23.03 4.13 -1.88
C GLU A 376 -23.14 5.59 -1.37
N PRO A 377 -24.02 5.94 -0.41
CA PRO A 377 -24.10 7.31 0.09
C PRO A 377 -22.81 7.83 0.72
N GLN A 378 -22.04 6.97 1.41
CA GLN A 378 -20.77 7.32 2.04
C GLN A 378 -19.62 7.40 1.01
N LEU A 379 -19.69 6.56 -0.02
CA LEU A 379 -18.66 6.45 -1.06
C LEU A 379 -18.70 7.58 -2.08
N ASN A 380 -19.89 8.14 -2.36
CA ASN A 380 -20.05 9.17 -3.38
C ASN A 380 -19.06 10.34 -3.18
N MET A 381 -18.31 10.64 -4.24
CA MET A 381 -17.32 11.71 -4.31
C MET A 381 -17.92 12.99 -4.93
N SER A 382 -18.92 12.81 -5.81
CA SER A 382 -19.65 13.88 -6.49
C SER A 382 -21.13 13.51 -6.68
N ALA A 383 -21.94 14.45 -7.16
CA ALA A 383 -23.36 14.22 -7.44
C ALA A 383 -23.58 13.18 -8.58
N HIS A 384 -22.63 13.09 -9.52
CA HIS A 384 -22.63 12.15 -10.63
C HIS A 384 -21.45 11.20 -10.53
N ASP A 385 -21.39 10.46 -9.42
CA ASP A 385 -20.28 9.57 -9.12
C ASP A 385 -20.19 8.39 -10.14
N PRO A 386 -19.05 8.22 -10.83
CA PRO A 386 -18.87 7.16 -11.83
C PRO A 386 -18.89 5.74 -11.24
N LEU A 387 -18.38 5.55 -10.02
CA LEU A 387 -18.40 4.27 -9.33
C LEU A 387 -19.84 3.88 -9.03
N ALA A 388 -20.63 4.81 -8.49
CA ALA A 388 -22.07 4.59 -8.25
C ALA A 388 -22.82 4.25 -9.55
N ALA A 389 -22.52 4.95 -10.65
CA ALA A 389 -23.12 4.65 -11.95
C ALA A 389 -22.78 3.23 -12.45
N LEU A 390 -21.53 2.76 -12.26
CA LEU A 390 -21.13 1.39 -12.60
C LEU A 390 -21.86 0.36 -11.73
N VAL A 391 -21.88 0.57 -10.41
CA VAL A 391 -22.56 -0.33 -9.47
C VAL A 391 -24.04 -0.45 -9.80
N ARG A 392 -24.72 0.66 -10.16
CA ARG A 392 -26.13 0.64 -10.59
C ARG A 392 -26.34 -0.09 -11.92
N ARG A 393 -25.39 0.00 -12.86
CA ARG A 393 -25.44 -0.77 -14.13
C ARG A 393 -25.25 -2.26 -13.92
N ILE A 394 -24.37 -2.65 -13.00
CA ILE A 394 -24.14 -4.05 -12.63
C ILE A 394 -25.35 -4.60 -11.87
N SER A 395 -25.95 -3.79 -10.99
CA SER A 395 -27.08 -4.23 -10.18
C SER A 395 -28.38 -4.37 -10.95
N GLU A 396 -28.58 -3.60 -12.03
CA GLU A 396 -29.82 -3.57 -12.83
C GLU A 396 -31.07 -3.33 -11.95
N GLY A 397 -30.92 -2.51 -10.91
CA GLY A 397 -31.99 -2.19 -9.96
C GLY A 397 -32.12 -3.15 -8.78
N ARG A 398 -31.36 -4.25 -8.73
CA ARG A 398 -31.36 -5.19 -7.60
C ARG A 398 -30.69 -4.60 -6.36
N ASN A 399 -31.20 -4.97 -5.18
CA ASN A 399 -30.64 -4.59 -3.88
C ASN A 399 -30.86 -5.69 -2.83
N PRO A 400 -29.82 -6.46 -2.43
CA PRO A 400 -28.44 -6.38 -2.91
C PRO A 400 -28.31 -6.77 -4.40
N PRO A 401 -27.27 -6.28 -5.12
CA PRO A 401 -26.99 -6.66 -6.50
C PRO A 401 -26.89 -8.17 -6.73
N PHE A 402 -26.23 -8.87 -5.79
CA PHE A 402 -26.09 -10.32 -5.75
C PHE A 402 -26.62 -10.85 -4.41
N ASP A 403 -27.41 -11.92 -4.44
CA ASP A 403 -27.97 -12.55 -3.25
C ASP A 403 -27.00 -13.53 -2.57
N ALA A 404 -27.41 -14.10 -1.43
CA ALA A 404 -26.56 -15.00 -0.65
C ALA A 404 -26.30 -16.34 -1.37
N GLU A 405 -27.29 -16.89 -2.08
CA GLU A 405 -27.15 -18.15 -2.82
C GLU A 405 -26.13 -18.00 -3.96
N GLN A 406 -26.15 -16.86 -4.66
CA GLN A 406 -25.17 -16.53 -5.69
C GLN A 406 -23.75 -16.41 -5.13
N LEU A 407 -23.60 -15.83 -3.94
CA LEU A 407 -22.30 -15.69 -3.28
C LEU A 407 -21.73 -17.05 -2.85
N GLU A 408 -22.53 -17.91 -2.22
CA GLU A 408 -22.08 -19.27 -1.84
C GLU A 408 -21.69 -20.08 -3.08
N HIS A 409 -22.47 -20.02 -4.15
CA HIS A 409 -22.10 -20.71 -5.38
C HIS A 409 -20.79 -20.17 -5.98
N CYS A 410 -20.58 -18.85 -5.97
CA CYS A 410 -19.32 -18.26 -6.42
C CYS A 410 -18.11 -18.64 -5.55
N ARG A 411 -18.33 -18.97 -4.26
CA ARG A 411 -17.30 -19.54 -3.38
C ARG A 411 -16.96 -20.96 -3.79
N GLU A 412 -17.98 -21.79 -4.01
CA GLU A 412 -17.81 -23.21 -4.37
C GLU A 412 -17.10 -23.39 -5.72
N GLU A 413 -17.43 -22.57 -6.72
CA GLU A 413 -16.87 -22.68 -8.07
C GLU A 413 -15.44 -22.13 -8.20
N GLU A 414 -14.94 -21.36 -7.23
CA GLU A 414 -13.60 -20.75 -7.19
C GLU A 414 -13.13 -20.10 -8.52
N THR A 415 -14.05 -19.55 -9.31
CA THR A 415 -13.73 -19.03 -10.65
C THR A 415 -12.97 -17.71 -10.57
N TRP A 416 -11.83 -17.62 -11.27
CA TRP A 416 -10.94 -16.46 -11.33
C TRP A 416 -11.15 -15.62 -12.59
N HIS A 417 -11.12 -14.30 -12.44
CA HIS A 417 -11.21 -13.32 -13.52
C HIS A 417 -9.98 -12.42 -13.51
N THR A 418 -9.34 -12.26 -14.66
CA THR A 418 -8.16 -11.40 -14.82
C THR A 418 -8.51 -10.22 -15.72
N PHE A 419 -8.38 -9.02 -15.19
CA PHE A 419 -8.69 -7.78 -15.87
C PHE A 419 -7.41 -7.00 -16.19
N ARG A 420 -7.28 -6.52 -17.43
CA ARG A 420 -6.19 -5.63 -17.84
C ARG A 420 -6.50 -4.21 -17.38
N MET A 421 -5.66 -3.63 -16.54
CA MET A 421 -5.86 -2.27 -16.03
C MET A 421 -5.42 -1.23 -17.05
N ASN A 422 -6.20 -0.16 -17.20
CA ASN A 422 -5.82 0.96 -18.07
C ASN A 422 -4.90 1.95 -17.30
N HIS A 423 -3.63 1.59 -17.12
CA HIS A 423 -2.64 2.47 -16.48
C HIS A 423 -2.32 3.71 -17.33
N ARG A 424 -2.45 3.61 -18.66
CA ARG A 424 -2.20 4.68 -19.65
C ARG A 424 -3.38 5.63 -19.88
N PHE A 425 -4.29 5.75 -18.90
CA PHE A 425 -5.53 6.51 -19.04
C PHE A 425 -5.34 7.99 -19.40
N LEU A 426 -4.16 8.57 -19.20
CA LEU A 426 -3.83 9.94 -19.63
C LEU A 426 -3.86 10.14 -21.16
N ILE A 427 -3.78 9.07 -21.93
CA ILE A 427 -3.94 9.15 -23.39
C ILE A 427 -5.37 9.59 -23.72
N THR A 428 -6.34 9.16 -22.93
CA THR A 428 -7.77 9.46 -23.12
C THR A 428 -8.26 10.61 -22.25
N GLU A 429 -7.81 10.69 -20.99
CA GLU A 429 -8.27 11.65 -19.98
C GLU A 429 -7.28 12.79 -19.81
N LYS A 430 -7.70 14.02 -20.13
CA LYS A 430 -6.82 15.21 -20.09
C LYS A 430 -6.99 16.09 -18.84
N ASN A 431 -8.12 15.96 -18.15
CA ASN A 431 -8.44 16.78 -16.97
C ASN A 431 -8.08 16.03 -15.70
N ILE A 432 -6.89 16.31 -15.16
CA ILE A 432 -6.32 15.64 -13.99
C ILE A 432 -6.21 16.62 -12.82
N VAL A 433 -6.54 16.10 -11.64
CA VAL A 433 -6.51 16.84 -10.38
C VAL A 433 -5.95 15.94 -9.28
N PHE A 434 -5.35 16.57 -8.27
CA PHE A 434 -4.98 15.87 -7.04
C PHE A 434 -6.21 15.77 -6.14
N ASP A 435 -6.56 14.56 -5.73
CA ASP A 435 -7.64 14.34 -4.79
C ASP A 435 -7.31 14.96 -3.42
N PRO A 436 -8.19 15.78 -2.83
CA PRO A 436 -7.86 16.46 -1.56
C PRO A 436 -7.79 15.52 -0.36
N ILE A 437 -8.31 14.29 -0.45
CA ILE A 437 -8.31 13.33 0.67
C ILE A 437 -7.00 12.52 0.67
N THR A 438 -6.58 12.05 -0.51
CA THR A 438 -5.45 11.11 -0.63
C THR A 438 -4.22 11.69 -1.33
N HIS A 439 -4.36 12.85 -1.96
CA HIS A 439 -3.40 13.45 -2.91
C HIS A 439 -3.08 12.52 -4.10
N ALA A 440 -3.92 11.53 -4.38
CA ALA A 440 -3.77 10.73 -5.58
C ALA A 440 -4.13 11.57 -6.82
N PRO A 441 -3.30 11.55 -7.89
CA PRO A 441 -3.65 12.21 -9.14
C PRO A 441 -4.65 11.35 -9.92
N VAL A 442 -5.84 11.90 -10.10
CA VAL A 442 -6.98 11.22 -10.72
C VAL A 442 -7.67 12.12 -11.75
N PRO A 443 -8.36 11.53 -12.73
CA PRO A 443 -9.34 12.26 -13.53
C PRO A 443 -10.31 13.06 -12.65
N GLN A 444 -10.61 14.29 -13.06
CA GLN A 444 -11.46 15.22 -12.32
C GLN A 444 -12.78 14.60 -11.84
N LEU A 445 -13.36 13.74 -12.68
CA LEU A 445 -14.62 13.05 -12.42
C LEU A 445 -14.58 12.07 -11.22
N PHE A 446 -13.40 11.67 -10.75
CA PHE A 446 -13.22 10.83 -9.54
C PHE A 446 -12.84 11.62 -8.29
N SER A 447 -12.51 12.90 -8.41
CA SER A 447 -12.04 13.72 -7.29
C SER A 447 -13.18 14.13 -6.37
N PHE A 448 -12.89 14.23 -5.07
CA PHE A 448 -13.86 14.71 -4.10
C PHE A 448 -14.26 16.17 -4.35
N ARG A 449 -15.57 16.43 -4.50
CA ARG A 449 -16.21 17.76 -4.56
C ARG A 449 -15.41 18.85 -5.27
N GLN A 450 -15.37 18.78 -6.60
CA GLN A 450 -15.00 19.94 -7.42
C GLN A 450 -16.24 20.67 -7.95
N HIS A 451 -16.05 21.96 -8.25
CA HIS A 451 -16.98 22.78 -9.05
C HIS A 451 -17.39 22.05 -10.34
N ALA A 452 -18.50 22.47 -10.95
CA ALA A 452 -19.13 21.84 -12.12
C ALA A 452 -18.10 21.28 -13.11
N GLN A 453 -18.25 20.01 -13.49
CA GLN A 453 -17.40 19.32 -14.45
C GLN A 453 -17.21 20.23 -15.68
N ILE A 454 -15.97 20.62 -15.95
CA ILE A 454 -15.67 21.42 -17.14
C ILE A 454 -15.75 20.46 -18.33
N LYS A 455 -16.92 20.45 -18.98
CA LYS A 455 -17.08 19.86 -20.30
C LYS A 455 -16.41 20.83 -21.28
N GLU A 456 -15.64 20.27 -22.21
CA GLU A 456 -14.86 20.97 -23.25
C GLU A 456 -13.43 21.37 -22.85
N ASN A 457 -12.58 21.52 -23.89
CA ASN A 457 -11.12 21.69 -23.96
C ASN A 457 -10.50 22.84 -23.11
N HIS A 458 -11.17 23.36 -22.10
CA HIS A 458 -10.62 24.29 -21.13
C HIS A 458 -9.75 23.53 -20.12
N ARG A 459 -8.44 23.55 -20.39
CA ARG A 459 -7.36 22.92 -19.62
C ARG A 459 -7.46 23.25 -18.12
N LEU A 460 -8.01 22.35 -17.31
CA LEU A 460 -7.63 22.26 -15.90
C LEU A 460 -6.37 21.42 -15.81
N LEU A 461 -5.23 22.06 -16.09
CA LEU A 461 -3.93 21.46 -15.88
C LEU A 461 -3.32 22.04 -14.61
N SER A 462 -3.43 21.28 -13.52
CA SER A 462 -2.29 21.24 -12.63
C SER A 462 -1.91 19.80 -12.37
N ILE A 463 -1.04 19.31 -13.26
CA ILE A 463 -0.30 18.05 -13.07
C ILE A 463 0.74 18.22 -11.93
N ILE A 464 0.79 19.40 -11.31
CA ILE A 464 1.65 19.75 -10.19
C ILE A 464 0.74 20.23 -9.05
N ILE A 465 1.00 19.81 -7.83
CA ILE A 465 0.28 20.30 -6.64
C ILE A 465 0.47 21.81 -6.56
N ARG A 466 -0.62 22.60 -6.51
CA ARG A 466 -0.52 24.06 -6.38
C ARG A 466 -0.50 24.45 -4.92
N TYR A 467 0.40 25.36 -4.57
CA TYR A 467 0.30 26.06 -3.30
C TYR A 467 -0.84 27.08 -3.37
N THR A 468 -1.76 26.98 -2.43
CA THR A 468 -2.83 27.98 -2.25
C THR A 468 -2.35 28.95 -1.18
N PRO A 469 -1.99 30.20 -1.54
CA PRO A 469 -1.61 31.18 -0.54
C PRO A 469 -2.82 31.54 0.34
N PRO A 470 -2.60 31.90 1.62
CA PRO A 470 -3.64 32.49 2.45
C PRO A 470 -4.26 33.71 1.79
N GLU A 471 -5.52 34.00 2.13
CA GLU A 471 -6.20 35.20 1.65
C GLU A 471 -5.44 36.46 2.08
N THR A 472 -5.27 37.41 1.17
CA THR A 472 -4.46 38.63 1.40
C THR A 472 -4.99 39.52 2.52
N TYR A 473 -6.28 39.40 2.85
CA TYR A 473 -6.96 40.19 3.87
C TYR A 473 -7.11 39.44 5.20
N ASP A 474 -6.64 38.19 5.31
CA ASP A 474 -6.67 37.46 6.57
C ASP A 474 -5.81 38.19 7.63
N PRO A 475 -6.37 38.58 8.79
CA PRO A 475 -5.64 39.26 9.85
C PRO A 475 -4.32 38.57 10.23
N ARG A 476 -4.31 37.23 10.24
CA ARG A 476 -3.12 36.42 10.57
C ARG A 476 -2.03 36.56 9.52
N PHE A 477 -2.42 36.60 8.24
CA PHE A 477 -1.50 36.75 7.12
C PHE A 477 -0.92 38.17 7.06
N VAL A 478 -1.75 39.18 7.30
CA VAL A 478 -1.31 40.59 7.37
C VAL A 478 -0.28 40.76 8.48
N LEU A 479 -0.55 40.22 9.68
CA LEU A 479 0.40 40.24 10.79
C LEU A 479 1.71 39.51 10.46
N GLN A 480 1.64 38.32 9.85
CA GLN A 480 2.82 37.57 9.41
C GLN A 480 3.69 38.39 8.45
N GLU A 481 3.07 38.99 7.42
CA GLU A 481 3.80 39.76 6.41
C GLU A 481 4.38 41.06 6.97
N ALA A 482 3.70 41.68 7.95
CA ALA A 482 4.25 42.80 8.69
C ALA A 482 5.51 42.38 9.46
N ILE A 483 5.40 41.37 10.33
CA ILE A 483 6.53 40.86 11.13
C ILE A 483 7.72 40.46 10.25
N ARG A 484 7.48 39.81 9.10
CA ARG A 484 8.53 39.41 8.14
C ARG A 484 9.34 40.59 7.60
N LYS A 485 8.73 41.77 7.47
CA LYS A 485 9.36 43.00 6.95
C LYS A 485 10.02 43.84 8.03
N LEU A 486 9.75 43.55 9.30
CA LEU A 486 10.29 44.29 10.44
C LEU A 486 11.68 43.80 10.83
N PRO A 487 12.53 44.68 11.39
CA PRO A 487 13.79 44.27 11.98
C PRO A 487 13.55 43.33 13.18
N PRO A 488 14.48 42.39 13.45
CA PRO A 488 14.31 41.35 14.48
C PRO A 488 14.53 41.90 15.90
N VAL A 489 13.78 42.91 16.28
CA VAL A 489 13.82 43.61 17.58
C VAL A 489 12.60 43.33 18.45
N LEU A 490 11.60 42.62 17.91
CA LEU A 490 10.38 42.26 18.64
C LEU A 490 10.69 41.25 19.75
N THR A 491 10.23 41.53 20.96
CA THR A 491 10.39 40.67 22.15
C THR A 491 9.06 40.36 22.85
N ALA A 492 7.95 40.73 22.22
CA ALA A 492 6.62 40.50 22.73
C ALA A 492 6.31 39.01 22.92
N ARG A 493 5.65 38.69 24.04
CA ARG A 493 5.09 37.36 24.34
C ARG A 493 3.57 37.35 24.41
N ASP A 494 2.97 38.54 24.50
CA ASP A 494 1.52 38.73 24.60
C ASP A 494 1.06 39.86 23.67
N TRP A 495 -0.22 39.84 23.28
CA TRP A 495 -0.80 40.84 22.37
C TRP A 495 -0.56 42.29 22.78
N ARG A 496 -0.74 42.61 24.07
CA ARG A 496 -0.54 43.98 24.58
C ARG A 496 0.87 44.49 24.35
N LYS A 497 1.87 43.63 24.61
CA LYS A 497 3.27 43.97 24.41
C LYS A 497 3.60 44.10 22.92
N LEU A 498 3.05 43.19 22.10
CA LEU A 498 3.23 43.25 20.64
C LEU A 498 2.68 44.55 20.05
N HIS A 499 1.48 44.96 20.47
CA HIS A 499 0.88 46.22 20.07
C HIS A 499 1.80 47.41 20.40
N SER A 500 2.27 47.50 21.65
CA SER A 500 3.15 48.59 22.08
C SER A 500 4.50 48.62 21.34
N GLU A 501 5.09 47.45 21.05
CA GLU A 501 6.33 47.35 20.27
C GLU A 501 6.12 47.78 18.82
N LEU A 502 4.97 47.46 18.21
CA LEU A 502 4.62 47.87 16.85
C LEU A 502 4.38 49.38 16.75
N GLU A 503 3.70 50.00 17.72
CA GLU A 503 3.53 51.46 17.78
C GLU A 503 4.88 52.18 17.94
N ALA A 504 5.74 51.68 18.83
CA ALA A 504 7.07 52.24 19.04
C ALA A 504 7.93 52.15 17.77
N LEU A 505 7.87 51.03 17.04
CA LEU A 505 8.53 50.88 15.75
C LEU A 505 7.95 51.83 14.70
N SER A 506 6.64 52.03 14.68
CA SER A 506 5.98 52.99 13.79
C SER A 506 6.47 54.42 14.02
N ALA A 507 6.53 54.84 15.30
CA ALA A 507 7.06 56.14 15.69
C ALA A 507 8.55 56.29 15.32
N HIS A 508 9.34 55.23 15.49
CA HIS A 508 10.75 55.21 15.12
C HIS A 508 10.95 55.38 13.60
N PHE A 509 10.21 54.64 12.76
CA PHE A 509 10.32 54.75 11.30
C PHE A 509 9.88 56.11 10.78
N ALA A 510 8.90 56.73 11.43
CA ALA A 510 8.48 58.10 11.14
C ALA A 510 9.55 59.15 11.50
N ALA A 511 10.39 58.85 12.50
CA ALA A 511 11.44 59.73 13.01
C ALA A 511 12.84 59.51 12.37
N CYS A 512 13.01 58.47 11.54
CA CYS A 512 14.25 58.24 10.79
C CYS A 512 14.53 59.37 9.78
N ASP A 513 15.80 59.61 9.44
CA ASP A 513 16.21 60.54 8.38
C ASP A 513 17.01 59.79 7.28
N PRO A 514 16.45 59.61 6.06
CA PRO A 514 15.10 59.99 5.66
C PRO A 514 14.01 59.08 6.27
N PRO A 515 12.76 59.58 6.48
CA PRO A 515 11.66 58.79 7.04
C PRO A 515 11.24 57.62 6.16
N ASP A 516 11.00 56.45 6.77
CA ASP A 516 10.53 55.25 6.07
C ASP A 516 9.00 55.13 6.22
N TYR A 517 8.27 55.90 5.41
CA TYR A 517 6.80 55.95 5.43
C TYR A 517 6.15 54.61 5.07
N ASP A 518 6.81 53.78 4.27
CA ASP A 518 6.27 52.47 3.88
C ASP A 518 6.27 51.50 5.06
N ARG A 519 7.38 51.44 5.82
CA ARG A 519 7.43 50.61 7.04
C ARG A 519 6.52 51.15 8.13
N CYS A 520 6.44 52.47 8.28
CA CYS A 520 5.55 53.13 9.24
C CYS A 520 4.07 52.72 9.01
N LYS A 521 3.58 52.78 7.77
CA LYS A 521 2.21 52.35 7.44
C LYS A 521 1.98 50.87 7.71
N VAL A 522 2.96 50.02 7.41
CA VAL A 522 2.87 48.57 7.66
C VAL A 522 2.83 48.28 9.16
N THR A 523 3.65 48.94 9.98
CA THR A 523 3.62 48.77 11.45
C THR A 523 2.32 49.27 12.07
N GLU A 524 1.84 50.43 11.63
CA GLU A 524 0.59 51.00 12.14
C GLU A 524 -0.61 50.11 11.78
N HIS A 525 -0.65 49.60 10.55
CA HIS A 525 -1.69 48.66 10.14
C HIS A 525 -1.62 47.35 10.95
N ALA A 526 -0.41 46.83 11.18
CA ALA A 526 -0.23 45.62 11.98
C ALA A 526 -0.68 45.80 13.45
N ALA A 527 -0.42 46.97 14.05
CA ALA A 527 -0.90 47.28 15.39
C ALA A 527 -2.43 47.26 15.45
N ARG A 528 -3.11 47.90 14.49
CA ARG A 528 -4.58 47.86 14.38
C ARG A 528 -5.12 46.43 14.20
N VAL A 529 -4.46 45.62 13.37
CA VAL A 529 -4.84 44.21 13.19
C VAL A 529 -4.70 43.42 14.49
N VAL A 530 -3.66 43.66 15.30
CA VAL A 530 -3.53 43.03 16.62
C VAL A 530 -4.70 43.42 17.53
N ASP A 531 -5.09 44.69 17.55
CA ASP A 531 -6.24 45.15 18.31
C ASP A 531 -7.55 44.49 17.86
N ASP A 532 -7.80 44.41 16.54
CA ASP A 532 -8.97 43.74 15.98
C ASP A 532 -9.01 42.25 16.37
N MET A 533 -7.86 41.58 16.39
CA MET A 533 -7.74 40.18 16.80
C MET A 533 -7.99 39.99 18.30
N VAL A 534 -7.52 40.92 19.14
CA VAL A 534 -7.81 40.94 20.59
C VAL A 534 -9.30 41.16 20.83
N GLN A 535 -9.92 42.11 20.14
CA GLN A 535 -11.36 42.38 20.23
C GLN A 535 -12.20 41.17 19.78
N SER A 536 -11.70 40.43 18.78
CA SER A 536 -12.33 39.21 18.27
C SER A 536 -12.05 37.96 19.12
N ASN A 537 -11.39 38.10 20.28
CA ASN A 537 -10.98 36.99 21.16
C ASN A 537 -10.19 35.88 20.43
N ILE A 538 -9.35 36.25 19.46
CA ILE A 538 -8.49 35.28 18.77
C ILE A 538 -7.29 34.96 19.67
N ASP A 539 -7.11 33.67 19.96
CA ASP A 539 -6.01 33.18 20.79
C ASP A 539 -4.64 33.41 20.15
N GLN A 540 -3.69 33.90 20.95
CA GLN A 540 -2.33 34.22 20.49
C GLN A 540 -1.53 32.98 20.08
N LEU A 541 -1.68 31.88 20.82
CA LEU A 541 -0.98 30.63 20.52
C LEU A 541 -1.49 30.04 19.20
N ALA A 542 -2.80 30.07 18.98
CA ALA A 542 -3.41 29.65 17.73
C ALA A 542 -2.89 30.42 16.51
N VAL A 543 -2.69 31.75 16.62
CA VAL A 543 -2.14 32.56 15.52
C VAL A 543 -0.67 32.23 15.25
N MET A 544 0.14 32.10 16.31
CA MET A 544 1.56 31.73 16.16
C MET A 544 1.71 30.34 15.57
N GLN A 545 0.89 29.39 16.01
CA GLN A 545 0.84 28.04 15.45
C GLN A 545 0.47 28.08 13.96
N TRP A 546 -0.58 28.83 13.60
CA TRP A 546 -1.00 28.99 12.21
C TRP A 546 0.11 29.58 11.32
N ILE A 547 0.85 30.58 11.81
CA ILE A 547 1.99 31.15 11.09
C ILE A 547 3.11 30.12 10.92
N ALA A 548 3.43 29.38 11.98
CA ALA A 548 4.47 28.35 11.96
C ALA A 548 4.13 27.23 10.96
N GLU A 549 2.89 26.73 10.99
CA GLU A 549 2.33 25.78 10.03
C GLU A 549 2.43 26.33 8.60
N GLY A 550 2.01 27.57 8.37
CA GLY A 550 2.11 28.21 7.05
C GLY A 550 3.54 28.34 6.52
N ILE A 551 4.54 28.56 7.40
CA ILE A 551 5.96 28.55 7.01
C ILE A 551 6.42 27.14 6.63
N LEU A 552 6.01 26.13 7.41
CA LEU A 552 6.33 24.72 7.15
C LEU A 552 5.72 24.27 5.83
N ASP A 553 4.45 24.58 5.56
CA ASP A 553 3.76 24.26 4.31
C ASP A 553 4.48 24.86 3.10
N ARG A 554 4.87 26.13 3.17
CA ARG A 554 5.67 26.79 2.11
C ARG A 554 7.01 26.09 1.90
N LYS A 555 7.68 25.69 2.98
CA LYS A 555 8.97 24.97 2.92
C LYS A 555 8.81 23.59 2.29
N GLN A 556 7.77 22.86 2.67
CA GLN A 556 7.42 21.55 2.11
C GLN A 556 7.08 21.67 0.62
N HIS A 557 6.21 22.60 0.26
CA HIS A 557 5.84 22.84 -1.15
C HIS A 557 7.05 23.26 -2.00
N ARG A 558 7.93 24.14 -1.49
CA ARG A 558 9.18 24.50 -2.17
C ARG A 558 10.10 23.28 -2.37
N SER A 559 10.17 22.40 -1.37
CA SER A 559 10.91 21.14 -1.46
C SER A 559 10.33 20.22 -2.54
N TYR A 560 9.00 20.06 -2.57
CA TYR A 560 8.27 19.33 -3.60
C TYR A 560 8.61 19.86 -5.00
N MET A 561 8.46 21.16 -5.25
CA MET A 561 8.73 21.77 -6.56
C MET A 561 10.17 21.55 -7.02
N ARG A 562 11.15 21.69 -6.13
CA ARG A 562 12.57 21.43 -6.45
C ARG A 562 12.81 19.98 -6.85
N HIS A 563 12.11 19.04 -6.24
CA HIS A 563 12.27 17.62 -6.53
C HIS A 563 11.60 17.22 -7.83
N VAL A 564 10.40 17.72 -8.09
CA VAL A 564 9.75 17.54 -9.39
C VAL A 564 10.65 18.08 -10.50
N LEU A 565 11.26 19.26 -10.29
CA LEU A 565 12.20 19.84 -11.24
C LEU A 565 13.46 18.98 -11.43
N ARG A 566 14.08 18.49 -10.35
CA ARG A 566 15.26 17.61 -10.43
C ARG A 566 14.99 16.32 -11.20
N ARG A 567 13.80 15.73 -11.02
CA ARG A 567 13.43 14.45 -11.65
C ARG A 567 12.84 14.60 -13.05
N GLN A 568 12.76 15.84 -13.57
CA GLN A 568 12.38 16.10 -14.95
C GLN A 568 13.35 15.43 -15.95
N GLU A 569 14.64 15.36 -15.63
CA GLU A 569 15.65 14.71 -16.47
C GLU A 569 15.37 13.20 -16.61
N GLU A 570 14.93 12.54 -15.53
CA GLU A 570 14.52 11.13 -15.55
C GLU A 570 13.35 10.92 -16.53
N LEU A 571 12.35 11.82 -16.53
CA LEU A 571 11.22 11.75 -17.44
C LEU A 571 11.64 11.93 -18.90
N CYS A 572 12.57 12.86 -19.17
CA CYS A 572 13.13 13.05 -20.50
C CYS A 572 13.87 11.81 -21.00
N ALA A 573 14.64 11.15 -20.13
CA ALA A 573 15.33 9.90 -20.45
C ALA A 573 14.33 8.76 -20.72
N MET A 574 13.29 8.63 -19.91
CA MET A 574 12.23 7.64 -20.10
C MET A 574 11.49 7.82 -21.42
N LYS A 575 11.16 9.06 -21.79
CA LYS A 575 10.55 9.37 -23.10
C LYS A 575 11.45 8.91 -24.26
N ARG A 576 12.76 9.21 -24.21
CA ARG A 576 13.71 8.78 -25.24
C ARG A 576 13.79 7.24 -25.34
N LYS A 577 13.84 6.55 -24.19
CA LYS A 577 13.85 5.08 -24.13
C LYS A 577 12.56 4.49 -24.72
N TYR A 578 11.41 5.09 -24.42
CA TYR A 578 10.12 4.70 -24.97
C TYR A 578 10.09 4.87 -26.49
N GLU A 579 10.49 6.04 -27.01
CA GLU A 579 10.52 6.32 -28.46
C GLU A 579 11.43 5.34 -29.19
N ALA A 580 12.61 5.05 -28.64
CA ALA A 580 13.53 4.06 -29.19
C ALA A 580 12.96 2.63 -29.17
N SER A 581 12.35 2.21 -28.06
CA SER A 581 11.70 0.90 -27.92
C SER A 581 10.52 0.74 -28.88
N MET A 582 9.68 1.78 -29.01
CA MET A 582 8.54 1.79 -29.92
C MET A 582 8.99 1.71 -31.38
N LYS A 583 10.01 2.48 -31.76
CA LYS A 583 10.60 2.41 -33.11
C LYS A 583 11.11 1.00 -33.40
N LYS A 584 11.87 0.40 -32.48
CA LYS A 584 12.35 -0.98 -32.62
C LYS A 584 11.20 -1.96 -32.80
N ARG A 585 10.17 -1.92 -31.95
CA ARG A 585 8.99 -2.81 -32.07
C ARG A 585 8.24 -2.63 -33.39
N LEU A 586 8.16 -1.39 -33.91
CA LEU A 586 7.55 -1.12 -35.22
C LEU A 586 8.39 -1.69 -36.36
N ASP A 587 9.70 -1.58 -36.29
CA ASP A 587 10.62 -2.15 -37.27
C ASP A 587 10.56 -3.69 -37.23
N ASP A 588 10.57 -4.30 -36.03
CA ASP A 588 10.38 -5.74 -35.83
C ASP A 588 9.03 -6.22 -36.39
N LEU A 589 7.94 -5.45 -36.18
CA LEU A 589 6.62 -5.76 -36.74
C LEU A 589 6.59 -5.64 -38.27
N ARG A 590 7.26 -4.64 -38.84
CA ARG A 590 7.39 -4.50 -40.30
C ARG A 590 8.16 -5.67 -40.90
N GLU A 591 9.24 -6.09 -40.26
CA GLU A 591 10.01 -7.27 -40.66
C GLU A 591 9.16 -8.54 -40.57
N ALA A 592 8.39 -8.72 -39.49
CA ALA A 592 7.47 -9.84 -39.34
C ALA A 592 6.36 -9.84 -40.39
N ILE A 593 5.78 -8.68 -40.72
CA ILE A 593 4.78 -8.54 -41.79
C ILE A 593 5.43 -8.87 -43.15
N ALA A 594 6.62 -8.34 -43.44
CA ALA A 594 7.33 -8.64 -44.68
C ALA A 594 7.68 -10.14 -44.81
N ALA A 595 8.03 -10.80 -43.70
CA ALA A 595 8.26 -12.25 -43.65
C ALA A 595 6.96 -13.05 -43.86
N LEU A 596 5.84 -12.58 -43.31
CA LEU A 596 4.52 -13.18 -43.55
C LEU A 596 4.05 -12.99 -44.99
N GLU A 597 4.33 -11.84 -45.60
CA GLU A 597 4.00 -11.55 -47.00
C GLU A 597 4.90 -12.32 -47.97
N SER A 598 6.20 -12.47 -47.66
CA SER A 598 7.12 -13.26 -48.48
C SER A 598 6.78 -14.75 -48.45
N LEU A 599 6.23 -15.26 -47.34
CA LEU A 599 5.94 -16.68 -47.12
C LEU A 599 7.18 -17.55 -47.37
N GLU A 600 8.37 -17.05 -47.01
CA GLU A 600 9.63 -17.76 -47.20
C GLU A 600 10.18 -18.24 -45.85
N TYR A 601 10.64 -19.49 -45.82
CA TYR A 601 11.34 -20.03 -44.65
C TYR A 601 12.79 -19.55 -44.63
N PRO A 602 13.37 -19.27 -43.45
CA PRO A 602 14.81 -19.09 -43.31
C PRO A 602 15.60 -20.24 -43.95
N GLY A 603 16.68 -19.92 -44.67
CA GLY A 603 17.50 -20.87 -45.42
C GLY A 603 17.88 -22.17 -44.68
N PRO A 604 18.30 -22.13 -43.40
CA PRO A 604 18.61 -23.34 -42.63
C PRO A 604 17.43 -24.31 -42.50
N ILE A 605 16.22 -23.80 -42.33
CA ILE A 605 14.98 -24.61 -42.24
C ILE A 605 14.68 -25.24 -43.59
N GLN A 606 14.88 -24.50 -44.70
CA GLN A 606 14.72 -25.05 -46.04
C GLN A 606 15.71 -26.18 -46.33
N VAL A 607 16.98 -26.01 -45.95
CA VAL A 607 18.03 -27.02 -46.14
C VAL A 607 17.73 -28.26 -45.32
N GLN A 608 17.33 -28.10 -44.05
CA GLN A 608 17.01 -29.23 -43.18
C GLN A 608 15.71 -29.94 -43.61
N ALA A 609 14.69 -29.21 -44.04
CA ALA A 609 13.46 -29.80 -44.56
C ALA A 609 13.71 -30.58 -45.86
N LYS A 610 14.59 -30.09 -46.74
CA LYS A 610 15.05 -30.83 -47.92
C LYS A 610 15.79 -32.12 -47.53
N ARG A 611 16.66 -32.06 -46.52
CA ARG A 611 17.36 -33.25 -45.99
C ARG A 611 16.41 -34.27 -45.36
N MET A 612 15.39 -33.81 -44.66
CA MET A 612 14.40 -34.67 -43.98
C MET A 612 13.20 -35.04 -44.87
N ASN A 613 13.18 -34.58 -46.12
CA ASN A 613 12.08 -34.76 -47.07
C ASN A 613 10.70 -34.35 -46.53
N VAL A 614 10.66 -33.29 -45.71
CA VAL A 614 9.43 -32.77 -45.11
C VAL A 614 8.91 -31.60 -45.94
N GLN A 615 7.66 -31.69 -46.40
CA GLN A 615 7.03 -30.62 -47.16
C GLN A 615 6.64 -29.46 -46.24
N LEU A 616 7.22 -28.29 -46.50
CA LEU A 616 6.97 -27.10 -45.70
C LEU A 616 5.65 -26.40 -46.06
N TRP A 617 4.95 -25.92 -45.05
CA TRP A 617 3.58 -25.42 -45.16
C TRP A 617 3.45 -24.13 -46.01
N PHE A 618 4.38 -23.18 -45.91
CA PHE A 618 4.35 -21.96 -46.73
C PHE A 618 4.51 -22.24 -48.22
N ASN A 619 5.23 -23.30 -48.61
CA ASN A 619 5.28 -23.74 -50.01
C ASN A 619 3.88 -24.14 -50.50
N THR A 620 3.15 -24.88 -49.66
CA THR A 620 1.77 -25.32 -49.93
C THR A 620 0.79 -24.16 -50.03
N ILE A 621 0.92 -23.14 -49.18
CA ILE A 621 0.09 -21.92 -49.23
C ILE A 621 0.41 -21.10 -50.49
N ARG A 622 1.69 -20.93 -50.81
CA ARG A 622 2.16 -20.19 -51.98
C ARG A 622 1.70 -20.84 -53.29
N ASP A 623 1.73 -22.17 -53.37
CA ASP A 623 1.23 -22.92 -54.52
C ASP A 623 -0.30 -22.80 -54.67
N LYS A 624 -1.03 -22.78 -53.54
CA LYS A 624 -2.46 -22.48 -53.53
C LYS A 624 -2.74 -21.04 -54.00
N MET A 625 -2.02 -20.04 -53.50
CA MET A 625 -2.17 -18.63 -53.92
C MET A 625 -1.90 -18.42 -55.41
N LYS A 626 -0.85 -19.04 -55.97
CA LYS A 626 -0.55 -19.00 -57.42
C LYS A 626 -1.67 -19.61 -58.26
N ASN A 627 -2.33 -20.66 -57.76
CA ASN A 627 -3.45 -21.29 -58.45
C ASN A 627 -4.77 -20.49 -58.34
N THR A 628 -4.98 -19.74 -57.25
CA THR A 628 -6.14 -18.83 -57.11
C THR A 628 -5.99 -17.56 -57.95
N SER A 629 -4.77 -17.01 -58.05
CA SER A 629 -4.45 -15.83 -58.87
C SER A 629 -4.71 -16.05 -60.38
N LYS A 630 -4.55 -17.28 -60.89
CA LYS A 630 -4.91 -17.63 -62.28
C LYS A 630 -6.42 -17.71 -62.53
N LYS A 631 -7.26 -17.70 -61.49
CA LYS A 631 -8.72 -17.85 -61.59
C LYS A 631 -9.54 -16.63 -61.18
N SER A 632 -8.95 -15.56 -60.63
CA SER A 632 -9.71 -14.36 -60.27
C SER A 632 -9.43 -13.17 -61.20
N LYS A 633 -10.37 -12.91 -62.12
CA LYS A 633 -10.65 -11.55 -62.56
C LYS A 633 -11.36 -10.84 -61.39
N ALA A 634 -10.80 -9.69 -61.01
CA ALA A 634 -11.37 -8.62 -60.18
C ALA A 634 -11.83 -8.96 -58.75
N GLY A 635 -11.16 -8.34 -57.76
CA GLY A 635 -11.87 -7.78 -56.61
C GLY A 635 -11.95 -8.57 -55.30
N SER A 636 -11.00 -9.47 -54.98
CA SER A 636 -10.92 -10.08 -53.65
C SER A 636 -9.61 -9.70 -52.96
N ALA A 637 -9.66 -8.68 -52.11
CA ALA A 637 -8.60 -8.39 -51.16
C ALA A 637 -8.53 -9.57 -50.17
N TYR A 638 -7.44 -10.33 -50.25
CA TYR A 638 -7.18 -11.46 -49.38
C TYR A 638 -6.88 -10.96 -47.96
N CYS A 639 -7.68 -11.40 -46.99
CA CYS A 639 -7.51 -11.08 -45.57
C CYS A 639 -6.99 -12.36 -44.86
N PRO A 640 -5.74 -12.40 -44.34
CA PRO A 640 -5.14 -13.60 -43.77
C PRO A 640 -5.87 -14.16 -42.54
N SER A 641 -6.71 -13.35 -41.89
CA SER A 641 -7.50 -13.71 -40.70
C SER A 641 -8.71 -14.61 -40.99
N ALA A 642 -9.08 -14.82 -42.26
CA ALA A 642 -10.26 -15.60 -42.62
C ALA A 642 -10.02 -17.12 -42.76
N THR A 643 -8.78 -17.59 -42.58
CA THR A 643 -8.42 -18.95 -43.05
C THR A 643 -8.62 -20.08 -42.03
N PHE A 644 -8.97 -19.80 -40.77
CA PHE A 644 -9.32 -20.87 -39.81
C PHE A 644 -10.44 -20.46 -38.85
N LYS A 645 -11.50 -21.26 -38.78
CA LYS A 645 -12.39 -21.27 -37.61
C LYS A 645 -11.63 -21.90 -36.46
N TYR A 646 -11.51 -21.19 -35.35
CA TYR A 646 -10.82 -21.62 -34.12
C TYR A 646 -11.19 -23.05 -33.68
N ALA A 647 -12.44 -23.45 -33.89
CA ALA A 647 -12.94 -24.80 -33.62
C ALA A 647 -12.18 -25.93 -34.33
N VAL A 648 -11.69 -25.71 -35.56
CA VAL A 648 -11.00 -26.74 -36.37
C VAL A 648 -9.55 -26.96 -35.89
N LEU A 649 -8.94 -25.97 -35.24
CA LEU A 649 -7.59 -26.08 -34.68
C LEU A 649 -7.60 -26.82 -33.33
N VAL A 650 -8.74 -26.82 -32.62
CA VAL A 650 -8.95 -27.54 -31.36
C VAL A 650 -9.22 -29.02 -31.62
N ASP A 651 -10.05 -29.34 -32.63
CA ASP A 651 -10.43 -30.72 -32.97
C ASP A 651 -9.30 -31.59 -33.55
N ARG A 652 -8.21 -30.98 -34.04
CA ARG A 652 -7.09 -31.70 -34.69
C ARG A 652 -5.89 -31.96 -33.79
N GLU A 653 -5.99 -31.69 -32.49
CA GLU A 653 -4.90 -31.87 -31.51
C GLU A 653 -3.53 -31.31 -31.95
N VAL A 654 -3.49 -30.20 -32.70
CA VAL A 654 -2.22 -29.48 -33.02
C VAL A 654 -1.69 -28.69 -31.80
N ARG A 655 -2.09 -29.10 -30.59
CA ARG A 655 -1.48 -28.70 -29.33
C ARG A 655 -1.11 -29.96 -28.55
N SER A 656 0.06 -30.50 -28.85
CA SER A 656 0.74 -31.40 -27.94
C SER A 656 2.07 -30.79 -27.49
N LYS A 657 2.08 -30.41 -26.21
CA LYS A 657 3.22 -30.15 -25.31
C LYS A 657 3.98 -28.82 -25.46
N ASN A 658 3.88 -28.05 -24.37
CA ASN A 658 4.74 -26.94 -23.94
C ASN A 658 4.63 -25.60 -24.67
N PHE A 659 3.51 -24.90 -24.47
CA PHE A 659 3.51 -23.46 -24.24
C PHE A 659 2.40 -23.11 -23.23
N GLY A 660 2.65 -23.51 -21.99
CA GLY A 660 2.06 -22.87 -20.82
C GLY A 660 3.14 -22.02 -20.17
N CYS A 661 3.15 -20.72 -20.49
CA CYS A 661 3.78 -19.62 -19.73
C CYS A 661 3.97 -18.40 -20.64
N SER A 662 3.01 -17.48 -20.65
CA SER A 662 3.22 -16.10 -21.11
C SER A 662 3.23 -15.10 -19.94
N SER A 663 3.52 -15.56 -18.72
CA SER A 663 3.74 -14.70 -17.54
C SER A 663 5.04 -15.02 -16.77
N LEU A 664 5.92 -15.88 -17.29
CA LEU A 664 7.15 -16.32 -16.61
C LEU A 664 8.45 -16.11 -17.40
N PHE A 665 8.40 -15.48 -18.59
CA PHE A 665 9.58 -15.30 -19.45
C PHE A 665 10.18 -13.87 -19.49
N SER A 666 9.68 -12.92 -18.69
CA SER A 666 10.30 -11.58 -18.61
C SER A 666 11.41 -11.49 -17.54
N ARG A 667 11.34 -12.28 -16.45
CA ARG A 667 12.28 -12.15 -15.31
C ARG A 667 13.44 -13.14 -15.26
N LYS A 668 13.42 -14.24 -16.02
CA LYS A 668 14.56 -15.18 -16.10
C LYS A 668 15.57 -14.83 -17.21
N ALA A 669 15.25 -13.92 -18.12
CA ALA A 669 16.14 -13.53 -19.21
C ALA A 669 17.26 -12.54 -18.81
N SER A 670 17.14 -11.86 -17.66
CA SER A 670 18.16 -10.91 -17.18
C SER A 670 19.23 -11.53 -16.26
N VAL A 671 19.01 -12.74 -15.74
CA VAL A 671 19.97 -13.44 -14.84
C VAL A 671 20.80 -14.49 -15.59
N LEU A 672 20.35 -14.94 -16.77
CA LEU A 672 21.07 -15.89 -17.62
C LEU A 672 22.01 -15.23 -18.65
N SER A 673 21.97 -13.91 -18.81
CA SER A 673 22.86 -13.20 -19.75
C SER A 673 24.26 -12.91 -19.19
N THR A 674 24.48 -13.11 -17.89
CA THR A 674 25.80 -12.88 -17.24
C THR A 674 26.59 -14.16 -16.97
N SER A 675 25.99 -15.36 -17.04
CA SER A 675 26.71 -16.62 -16.76
C SER A 675 27.10 -17.43 -18.00
N VAL A 676 26.81 -16.96 -19.22
CA VAL A 676 27.13 -17.67 -20.48
C VAL A 676 28.28 -16.99 -21.24
N ALA A 677 28.78 -15.85 -20.74
CA ALA A 677 29.92 -15.15 -21.34
C ALA A 677 31.30 -15.70 -20.91
N GLU A 678 31.39 -16.61 -19.94
CA GLU A 678 32.67 -17.12 -19.39
C GLU A 678 33.00 -18.58 -19.76
N THR A 679 32.29 -19.24 -20.68
CA THR A 679 32.55 -20.66 -21.01
C THR A 679 32.76 -20.96 -22.49
N ILE A 680 33.12 -19.96 -23.31
CA ILE A 680 33.47 -20.16 -24.74
C ILE A 680 34.86 -19.57 -25.10
N THR A 681 35.73 -19.32 -24.12
CA THR A 681 37.16 -19.10 -24.38
C THR A 681 38.04 -19.83 -23.38
N SER A 682 38.12 -21.16 -23.53
CA SER A 682 39.27 -22.01 -23.18
C SER A 682 39.08 -23.39 -23.80
#